data_AF-A0A4Y6PN79-F1
#
_entry.id   AF-A0A4Y6PN79-F1
#
_cell.length_a   1.000
_cell.length_b   1.000
_cell.length_c   1.000
_cell.angle_alpha   90.00
_cell.angle_beta   90.00
_cell.angle_gamma   90.00
#
_symmetry.space_group_name_H-M   'P 1'
#
loop_
_entity.id
_entity.type
_entity.pdbx_description
1 polymer ?
#
loop_
_entity_poly.entity_id
_entity_poly.type
_entity_poly.pdbx_seq_one_letter_code
_entity_poly.pdbx_strand_id
1 'polypeptide(L)'
;MDDRVVNRGKLWAGVAAVAGLTLVSASASAQTTIPGGNLGNQTWTQSNSPYIIQGDATVQAGATLTIEAGVEVRFSTSDNLGSGRDTSRPELTVAGSIDVNGTANSPVVFRSNVGSNAGSWYGIILTSTTTSASFDHARVEHGVDGLTTDAPGTTFTANHLILQNNSSDGLVIDAGTPSLNDVATLNNGAKGVTIASSAAATLTRLRSRGNSNGISITQTSATPQDTVLDYATVWSNSGDGVYLGGSGSYSRSVKVRNSIVVENGLDGIEKYYYSDSSVDITYSNVWGNGDDYDDTSPGTGSFGCNPLFVSPTDATLTERSPARKSSDVGTDLGALAYAGAPTPGLYGTLWEDTVLDAAGSPYTIDGDLAVGEGYTLTIESGAELRFNAGDTMQCGRDSSLGELKVDGTLVVQGTLSTPAVLRGASTSSGAWWGIDVREGGTANISGADIANAVNGVSHNSSTTLQLSYTDIHDGSGAGIDLSRGSAMLDGVKSYRNSKGLQVDSAAWFEATNMVLAQNQNGVQVTQTSSTPQSSTIHSSTIDGNSGDGVYLGGSGSYSRSLKIINSNVTNNGLDGIEKYYYSDSSVDITYSNVWSNGDDYDDTSAGTGCISANPFYTDTANLDYSLMMGSVCIDAGDGATAPDHDALGNARPADGDGVNGAAYDIGAYEYGAASQCGDGNTGPGEVCDDGANNGSYGYCLSDCSGLGARCGDGTVQSSHETCDDGADNGSYGFCNNTCDGQAAYCGDGTVNGNETCDDGSNNGSYGYCLGDCSDMGPYCGDDTINGNETCDDGSNNGSPGYCNANCTGQVASCGDGQVQSGEACDDGANNGQYGYCAADCSGPGPSCGDGTVNGNEACDDGNLSNTDDCLNTCEAPTCGDGYVHAEVEECDDANNDNTDACVEGCVAAVCGDSYVHQGVEGCDDGNDDNTDGCTDGCTLVSCGDGQVQPGEECDDGNSSNLDNCLNTCVRSSCGDGHQQPGEACDDGNDADNDACLSTCRNAACGDGIVHDGVEECDDGNGSNTDSCLVTCEAATCGDGYLEADVEECDDGNTDNGDGCSSACVVEAGDDVGTGGDAGTGADAGTGGDAGIDSDAGGADAGTGGDVGDGTGNVDQNAGAADEGCGCSSTSDSPAPGNAVYLGLVVLGLAGARLRRRR
;
A
#
# COMPACT_ATOMS: atom_id res chain seq x y z
N MET A 1 -47.85 -12.97 7.82
CA MET A 1 -48.89 -13.77 8.51
C MET A 1 -48.16 -14.64 9.50
N ASP A 2 -48.67 -14.73 10.73
CA ASP A 2 -48.32 -15.59 11.88
C ASP A 2 -46.81 -15.86 12.15
N ASP A 3 -46.16 -15.48 13.25
CA ASP A 3 -46.50 -15.39 14.69
C ASP A 3 -46.38 -16.74 15.47
N ARG A 4 -45.35 -16.83 16.35
CA ARG A 4 -45.20 -17.59 17.64
C ARG A 4 -44.30 -18.84 17.80
N VAL A 5 -43.20 -18.62 18.55
CA VAL A 5 -42.83 -19.21 19.88
C VAL A 5 -42.88 -20.74 20.13
N VAL A 6 -41.70 -21.33 20.40
CA VAL A 6 -41.29 -22.19 21.57
C VAL A 6 -39.74 -22.09 21.69
N ASN A 7 -38.98 -21.93 22.79
CA ASN A 7 -39.13 -21.91 24.27
C ASN A 7 -38.75 -23.18 25.08
N ARG A 8 -37.48 -23.29 25.54
CA ARG A 8 -36.98 -24.12 26.67
C ARG A 8 -35.78 -23.45 27.39
N GLY A 9 -35.42 -23.89 28.60
CA GLY A 9 -34.30 -23.37 29.41
C GLY A 9 -34.19 -24.01 30.83
N LYS A 10 -33.45 -23.35 31.76
CA LYS A 10 -32.92 -23.75 33.11
C LYS A 10 -31.43 -24.21 33.04
N LEU A 11 -30.56 -24.10 34.06
CA LEU A 11 -30.61 -23.70 35.50
C LEU A 11 -29.54 -22.59 35.77
N TRP A 12 -29.70 -21.55 36.61
CA TRP A 12 -29.86 -21.45 38.08
C TRP A 12 -28.58 -21.57 38.97
N ALA A 13 -27.77 -20.50 39.03
CA ALA A 13 -27.01 -20.02 40.22
C ALA A 13 -26.48 -18.58 39.95
N GLY A 14 -26.20 -17.71 40.94
CA GLY A 14 -26.43 -17.89 42.39
C GLY A 14 -25.80 -16.86 43.36
N VAL A 15 -25.37 -15.66 42.93
CA VAL A 15 -24.70 -14.66 43.81
C VAL A 15 -25.51 -13.36 43.88
N ALA A 16 -25.62 -12.77 45.08
CA ALA A 16 -26.36 -11.53 45.32
C ALA A 16 -25.44 -10.40 45.81
N ALA A 17 -25.19 -9.41 44.96
CA ALA A 17 -24.56 -8.15 45.32
C ALA A 17 -25.64 -7.07 45.56
N VAL A 18 -25.49 -6.26 46.61
CA VAL A 18 -26.47 -5.22 46.98
C VAL A 18 -26.12 -3.91 46.26
N ALA A 19 -26.59 -3.76 45.03
CA ALA A 19 -26.57 -2.47 44.34
C ALA A 19 -27.62 -1.52 44.96
N GLY A 20 -27.20 -0.31 45.30
CA GLY A 20 -28.11 0.73 45.80
C GLY A 20 -29.02 1.23 44.69
N LEU A 21 -30.33 1.35 44.95
CA LEU A 21 -31.29 1.86 43.98
C LEU A 21 -31.19 3.39 43.84
N THR A 22 -30.14 3.87 43.17
CA THR A 22 -30.10 5.22 42.62
C THR A 22 -31.17 5.35 41.55
N LEU A 23 -32.28 6.01 41.90
CA LEU A 23 -33.28 6.45 40.95
C LEU A 23 -32.65 7.52 40.04
N VAL A 24 -32.02 7.09 38.96
CA VAL A 24 -31.65 7.98 37.85
C VAL A 24 -32.96 8.55 37.30
N SER A 25 -33.20 9.82 37.58
CA SER A 25 -34.36 10.54 37.09
C SER A 25 -34.25 10.65 35.58
N ALA A 26 -35.06 9.89 34.83
CA ALA A 26 -35.19 10.10 33.40
C ALA A 26 -35.70 11.53 33.16
N SER A 27 -34.85 12.39 32.60
CA SER A 27 -35.19 13.77 32.24
C SER A 27 -36.33 13.76 31.22
N ALA A 28 -37.53 14.09 31.68
CA ALA A 28 -38.70 14.16 30.82
C ALA A 28 -38.58 15.40 29.93
N SER A 29 -38.15 15.22 28.67
CA SER A 29 -38.03 16.33 27.74
C SER A 29 -39.42 16.93 27.47
N ALA A 30 -39.48 18.27 27.46
CA ALA A 30 -40.72 19.00 27.33
C ALA A 30 -40.83 19.60 25.92
N GLN A 31 -41.64 18.98 25.06
CA GLN A 31 -41.90 19.50 23.71
C GLN A 31 -42.33 20.98 23.76
N THR A 32 -41.51 21.84 23.18
CA THR A 32 -41.80 23.28 23.10
C THR A 32 -42.51 23.60 21.79
N THR A 33 -43.61 24.35 21.83
CA THR A 33 -44.33 24.79 20.63
C THR A 33 -44.04 26.26 20.35
N ILE A 34 -43.51 26.55 19.17
CA ILE A 34 -43.29 27.89 18.65
C ILE A 34 -44.39 28.19 17.61
N PRO A 35 -45.36 29.07 17.89
CA PRO A 35 -46.48 29.36 16.97
C PRO A 35 -46.08 30.09 15.67
N GLY A 36 -44.82 30.46 15.53
CA GLY A 36 -44.34 31.48 14.59
C GLY A 36 -44.37 32.89 15.19
N GLY A 37 -43.94 33.87 14.40
CA GLY A 37 -43.79 35.27 14.75
C GLY A 37 -42.35 35.67 15.08
N ASN A 38 -42.21 36.89 15.60
CA ASN A 38 -40.92 37.48 15.95
C ASN A 38 -40.31 36.83 17.20
N LEU A 39 -39.08 36.34 17.07
CA LEU A 39 -38.23 35.86 18.15
C LEU A 39 -37.30 36.98 18.61
N GLY A 40 -37.37 37.34 19.90
CA GLY A 40 -36.29 38.03 20.61
C GLY A 40 -35.30 37.03 21.21
N ASN A 41 -34.32 37.53 21.97
CA ASN A 41 -33.23 36.74 22.56
C ASN A 41 -33.74 35.45 23.24
N GLN A 42 -33.22 34.30 22.78
CA GLN A 42 -33.61 32.98 23.25
C GLN A 42 -32.41 32.03 23.21
N THR A 43 -32.37 31.13 24.19
CA THR A 43 -31.55 29.93 24.17
C THR A 43 -32.48 28.73 24.07
N TRP A 44 -32.25 27.85 23.10
CA TRP A 44 -32.98 26.60 22.95
C TRP A 44 -32.13 25.44 23.48
N THR A 45 -32.72 24.66 24.38
CA THR A 45 -31.97 23.71 25.24
C THR A 45 -32.45 22.28 25.04
N GLN A 46 -31.58 21.28 25.15
CA GLN A 46 -31.96 19.87 24.96
C GLN A 46 -33.15 19.44 25.84
N SER A 47 -33.26 19.96 27.08
CA SER A 47 -34.36 19.66 28.01
C SER A 47 -35.77 20.05 27.51
N ASN A 48 -35.84 21.00 26.58
CA ASN A 48 -37.06 21.57 26.01
C ASN A 48 -37.26 21.15 24.53
N SER A 49 -36.43 20.21 24.06
CA SER A 49 -36.49 19.58 22.74
C SER A 49 -37.59 18.50 22.69
N PRO A 50 -38.30 18.31 21.56
CA PRO A 50 -38.17 19.05 20.30
C PRO A 50 -38.92 20.38 20.31
N TYR A 51 -38.36 21.37 19.60
CA TYR A 51 -38.98 22.67 19.35
C TYR A 51 -39.81 22.61 18.06
N ILE A 52 -41.14 22.65 18.17
CA ILE A 52 -42.06 22.53 17.03
C ILE A 52 -42.51 23.91 16.54
N ILE A 53 -42.02 24.32 15.37
CA ILE A 53 -42.40 25.55 14.66
C ILE A 53 -43.68 25.31 13.86
N GLN A 54 -44.68 26.18 14.02
CA GLN A 54 -46.03 26.05 13.45
C GLN A 54 -46.42 27.15 12.46
N GLY A 55 -45.51 28.07 12.19
CA GLY A 55 -45.63 29.20 11.28
C GLY A 55 -44.30 29.95 11.26
N ASP A 56 -44.11 30.88 10.32
CA ASP A 56 -42.81 31.54 10.09
C ASP A 56 -42.21 32.10 11.39
N ALA A 57 -40.97 31.74 11.70
CA ALA A 57 -40.26 32.21 12.88
C ALA A 57 -39.12 33.16 12.46
N THR A 58 -39.13 34.39 12.98
CA THR A 58 -38.18 35.44 12.56
C THR A 58 -37.33 35.91 13.74
N VAL A 59 -36.05 35.55 13.77
CA VAL A 59 -35.07 36.13 14.71
C VAL A 59 -34.86 37.59 14.33
N GLN A 60 -35.29 38.52 15.19
CA GLN A 60 -35.30 39.94 14.85
C GLN A 60 -33.89 40.56 14.79
N ALA A 61 -33.73 41.62 14.00
CA ALA A 61 -32.51 42.43 14.00
C ALA A 61 -32.18 42.94 15.42
N GLY A 62 -30.94 42.71 15.85
CA GLY A 62 -30.49 42.99 17.22
C GLY A 62 -30.94 41.96 18.28
N ALA A 63 -31.44 40.78 17.86
CA ALA A 63 -31.70 39.65 18.74
C ALA A 63 -30.90 38.41 18.32
N THR A 64 -30.58 37.56 19.31
CA THR A 64 -29.81 36.32 19.12
C THR A 64 -30.63 35.08 19.46
N LEU A 65 -30.58 34.06 18.59
CA LEU A 65 -31.08 32.71 18.87
C LEU A 65 -29.90 31.75 19.02
N THR A 66 -29.60 31.33 20.25
CA THR A 66 -28.62 30.27 20.54
C THR A 66 -29.34 28.93 20.64
N ILE A 67 -28.76 27.87 20.08
CA ILE A 67 -29.30 26.51 20.08
C ILE A 67 -28.22 25.54 20.56
N GLU A 68 -28.48 24.87 21.69
CA GLU A 68 -27.55 23.94 22.34
C GLU A 68 -27.52 22.55 21.68
N ALA A 69 -26.46 21.78 21.96
CA ALA A 69 -26.23 20.44 21.45
C ALA A 69 -27.43 19.48 21.68
N GLY A 70 -27.69 18.64 20.68
CA GLY A 70 -28.76 17.64 20.69
C GLY A 70 -30.19 18.21 20.65
N VAL A 71 -30.37 19.51 20.39
CA VAL A 71 -31.69 20.09 20.14
C VAL A 71 -32.23 19.66 18.78
N GLU A 72 -33.50 19.27 18.75
CA GLU A 72 -34.23 18.96 17.53
C GLU A 72 -35.29 20.06 17.29
N VAL A 73 -35.23 20.68 16.11
CA VAL A 73 -36.17 21.71 15.64
C VAL A 73 -37.03 21.10 14.54
N ARG A 74 -38.36 21.09 14.73
CA ARG A 74 -39.32 20.45 13.83
C ARG A 74 -40.29 21.45 13.22
N PHE A 75 -40.40 21.46 11.90
CA PHE A 75 -41.27 22.38 11.16
C PHE A 75 -42.57 21.71 10.70
N SER A 76 -43.70 22.40 10.92
CA SER A 76 -45.03 21.90 10.56
C SER A 76 -45.31 22.00 9.06
N THR A 77 -46.18 21.14 8.50
CA THR A 77 -46.45 21.11 7.04
C THR A 77 -47.57 22.04 6.57
N SER A 78 -47.79 23.12 7.31
CA SER A 78 -48.76 24.17 7.01
C SER A 78 -48.40 25.39 7.84
N ASP A 79 -48.11 26.50 7.19
CA ASP A 79 -47.93 27.77 7.88
C ASP A 79 -49.28 28.28 8.45
N ASN A 80 -49.31 28.58 9.74
CA ASN A 80 -50.49 29.15 10.43
C ASN A 80 -50.58 30.68 10.33
N LEU A 81 -49.55 31.38 9.83
CA LEU A 81 -49.51 32.84 9.73
C LEU A 81 -49.87 33.35 8.32
N GLY A 82 -49.49 32.61 7.28
CA GLY A 82 -49.67 32.95 5.87
C GLY A 82 -48.69 34.02 5.38
N SER A 83 -47.41 33.96 5.79
CA SER A 83 -46.43 35.04 5.56
C SER A 83 -45.14 34.56 4.86
N GLY A 84 -43.95 34.92 5.37
CA GLY A 84 -42.66 34.43 4.84
C GLY A 84 -42.31 34.82 3.39
N ARG A 85 -41.33 34.07 2.84
CA ARG A 85 -40.95 33.96 1.43
C ARG A 85 -41.92 33.03 0.69
N ASP A 86 -42.50 32.04 1.38
CA ASP A 86 -43.54 31.12 0.92
C ASP A 86 -44.73 31.07 1.91
N THR A 87 -45.84 31.73 1.53
CA THR A 87 -47.08 31.84 2.33
C THR A 87 -47.86 30.52 2.53
N SER A 88 -47.22 29.36 2.34
CA SER A 88 -47.80 28.03 2.56
C SER A 88 -46.97 27.11 3.45
N ARG A 89 -45.68 27.42 3.70
CA ARG A 89 -44.72 26.54 4.38
C ARG A 89 -43.87 27.34 5.38
N PRO A 90 -43.77 26.93 6.65
CA PRO A 90 -43.07 27.71 7.66
C PRO A 90 -41.56 27.78 7.40
N GLU A 91 -41.00 28.93 7.75
CA GLU A 91 -39.59 29.30 7.62
C GLU A 91 -38.92 29.54 8.98
N LEU A 92 -37.60 29.42 9.02
CA LEU A 92 -36.76 30.08 10.04
C LEU A 92 -35.97 31.20 9.36
N THR A 93 -36.44 32.43 9.53
CA THR A 93 -35.78 33.64 9.02
C THR A 93 -34.88 34.24 10.09
N VAL A 94 -33.63 34.55 9.73
CA VAL A 94 -32.67 35.24 10.61
C VAL A 94 -32.45 36.65 10.07
N ALA A 95 -32.77 37.65 10.89
CA ALA A 95 -32.52 39.07 10.61
C ALA A 95 -31.66 39.75 11.69
N GLY A 96 -31.38 39.04 12.79
CA GLY A 96 -30.34 39.35 13.79
C GLY A 96 -29.24 38.29 13.74
N SER A 97 -29.02 37.59 14.84
CA SER A 97 -27.98 36.54 14.94
C SER A 97 -28.54 35.16 15.26
N ILE A 98 -27.91 34.11 14.71
CA ILE A 98 -28.15 32.71 15.08
C ILE A 98 -26.82 32.02 15.43
N ASP A 99 -26.87 31.14 16.41
CA ASP A 99 -25.72 30.49 16.99
C ASP A 99 -26.08 29.03 17.33
N VAL A 100 -25.57 28.08 16.55
CA VAL A 100 -25.97 26.66 16.61
C VAL A 100 -24.77 25.81 17.01
N ASN A 101 -24.78 25.38 18.28
CA ASN A 101 -23.65 24.73 18.94
C ASN A 101 -23.95 23.23 19.13
N GLY A 102 -23.85 22.48 18.03
CA GLY A 102 -23.89 21.02 18.07
C GLY A 102 -22.61 20.39 18.62
N THR A 103 -22.57 19.06 18.64
CA THR A 103 -21.33 18.26 18.78
C THR A 103 -21.47 16.98 17.96
N ALA A 104 -20.38 16.30 17.61
CA ALA A 104 -20.44 15.02 16.88
C ALA A 104 -21.36 13.98 17.56
N ASN A 105 -21.29 13.89 18.89
CA ASN A 105 -22.12 12.99 19.71
C ASN A 105 -23.55 13.50 19.98
N SER A 106 -23.85 14.77 19.68
CA SER A 106 -25.18 15.38 19.87
C SER A 106 -25.38 16.57 18.92
N PRO A 107 -25.59 16.31 17.62
CA PRO A 107 -25.77 17.36 16.62
C PRO A 107 -27.14 18.04 16.77
N VAL A 108 -27.24 19.30 16.34
CA VAL A 108 -28.52 20.01 16.23
C VAL A 108 -29.23 19.59 14.95
N VAL A 109 -30.53 19.29 15.00
CA VAL A 109 -31.28 18.74 13.84
C VAL A 109 -32.51 19.58 13.50
N PHE A 110 -32.51 20.21 12.32
CA PHE A 110 -33.64 20.96 11.75
C PHE A 110 -34.35 20.10 10.69
N ARG A 111 -35.65 19.80 10.88
CA ARG A 111 -36.36 18.83 10.02
C ARG A 111 -37.87 18.99 9.97
N SER A 112 -38.52 18.28 9.04
CA SER A 112 -39.97 18.16 8.99
C SER A 112 -40.56 17.44 10.22
N ASN A 113 -41.70 17.94 10.71
CA ASN A 113 -42.44 17.38 11.85
C ASN A 113 -43.30 16.14 11.51
N VAL A 114 -43.39 15.73 10.23
CA VAL A 114 -44.26 14.60 9.79
C VAL A 114 -43.50 13.42 9.16
N GLY A 115 -42.18 13.37 9.34
CA GLY A 115 -41.32 12.31 8.78
C GLY A 115 -40.41 12.82 7.66
N SER A 116 -39.98 11.93 6.76
CA SER A 116 -38.97 12.19 5.72
C SER A 116 -39.55 12.79 4.43
N ASN A 117 -40.56 13.65 4.53
CA ASN A 117 -41.18 14.29 3.36
C ASN A 117 -40.44 15.60 3.01
N ALA A 118 -39.60 15.56 1.98
CA ALA A 118 -38.89 16.73 1.45
C ALA A 118 -39.86 17.84 0.99
N GLY A 119 -39.40 19.10 1.06
CA GLY A 119 -40.15 20.28 0.62
C GLY A 119 -41.36 20.65 1.49
N SER A 120 -41.46 20.09 2.70
CA SER A 120 -42.63 20.24 3.58
C SER A 120 -42.56 21.41 4.56
N TRP A 121 -41.37 22.00 4.70
CA TRP A 121 -41.07 23.32 5.26
C TRP A 121 -40.10 24.04 4.30
N TYR A 122 -39.95 25.37 4.35
CA TYR A 122 -39.14 26.04 3.31
C TYR A 122 -37.64 25.79 3.49
N GLY A 123 -37.08 26.11 4.67
CA GLY A 123 -35.64 26.08 4.93
C GLY A 123 -35.23 27.14 5.96
N ILE A 124 -33.93 27.30 6.17
CA ILE A 124 -33.34 28.39 6.96
C ILE A 124 -32.94 29.53 6.02
N ILE A 125 -33.32 30.77 6.34
CA ILE A 125 -33.05 31.96 5.52
C ILE A 125 -32.25 32.97 6.34
N LEU A 126 -30.95 33.10 6.06
CA LEU A 126 -30.11 34.18 6.58
C LEU A 126 -30.30 35.41 5.69
N THR A 127 -30.91 36.48 6.22
CA THR A 127 -31.23 37.67 5.43
C THR A 127 -30.05 38.64 5.32
N SER A 128 -30.16 39.63 4.44
CA SER A 128 -29.16 40.70 4.27
C SER A 128 -29.01 41.67 5.45
N THR A 129 -29.74 41.47 6.56
CA THR A 129 -29.49 42.15 7.85
C THR A 129 -28.92 41.24 8.94
N THR A 130 -28.62 39.97 8.63
CA THR A 130 -28.01 39.02 9.57
C THR A 130 -26.70 39.59 10.09
N THR A 131 -26.54 39.62 11.41
CA THR A 131 -25.35 40.15 12.10
C THR A 131 -24.30 39.08 12.38
N SER A 132 -24.72 37.84 12.65
CA SER A 132 -23.85 36.65 12.66
C SER A 132 -24.68 35.37 12.53
N ALA A 133 -24.11 34.35 11.90
CA ALA A 133 -24.70 33.03 11.78
C ALA A 133 -23.60 31.98 11.92
N SER A 134 -23.58 31.28 13.05
CA SER A 134 -22.68 30.15 13.32
C SER A 134 -23.48 28.85 13.27
N PHE A 135 -22.94 27.85 12.57
CA PHE A 135 -23.46 26.48 12.57
C PHE A 135 -22.32 25.49 12.75
N ASP A 136 -22.18 24.90 13.94
CA ASP A 136 -21.31 23.74 14.17
C ASP A 136 -22.14 22.47 14.44
N HIS A 137 -21.69 21.35 13.87
CA HIS A 137 -22.28 20.00 14.04
C HIS A 137 -23.82 20.00 13.91
N ALA A 138 -24.32 20.56 12.81
CA ALA A 138 -25.75 20.74 12.55
C ALA A 138 -26.21 19.94 11.33
N ARG A 139 -27.46 19.48 11.34
CA ARG A 139 -28.11 18.82 10.19
C ARG A 139 -29.43 19.49 9.84
N VAL A 140 -29.59 19.89 8.58
CA VAL A 140 -30.81 20.49 8.04
C VAL A 140 -31.37 19.60 6.94
N GLU A 141 -32.60 19.13 7.09
CA GLU A 141 -33.15 18.09 6.24
C GLU A 141 -34.65 18.21 5.92
N HIS A 142 -35.01 17.71 4.73
CA HIS A 142 -36.38 17.66 4.22
C HIS A 142 -37.07 19.04 4.02
N GLY A 143 -36.28 20.11 3.91
CA GLY A 143 -36.73 21.44 3.50
C GLY A 143 -37.00 21.53 1.99
N VAL A 144 -37.31 22.73 1.51
CA VAL A 144 -37.27 23.05 0.07
C VAL A 144 -35.82 23.20 -0.32
N ASP A 145 -35.23 24.30 0.11
CA ASP A 145 -33.78 24.50 0.14
C ASP A 145 -33.31 24.22 1.57
N GLY A 146 -32.08 23.74 1.78
CA GLY A 146 -31.57 23.49 3.14
C GLY A 146 -31.32 24.81 3.89
N LEU A 147 -30.36 25.59 3.40
CA LEU A 147 -30.03 26.92 3.90
C LEU A 147 -29.86 27.90 2.73
N THR A 148 -30.45 29.08 2.84
CA THR A 148 -30.26 30.22 1.92
C THR A 148 -29.59 31.38 2.66
N THR A 149 -28.62 32.04 2.04
CA THR A 149 -27.98 33.25 2.59
C THR A 149 -27.95 34.42 1.60
N ASP A 150 -28.60 35.51 2.02
CA ASP A 150 -28.49 36.87 1.49
C ASP A 150 -27.50 37.72 2.34
N ALA A 151 -26.83 37.13 3.33
CA ALA A 151 -26.08 37.85 4.36
C ALA A 151 -24.77 38.48 3.81
N PRO A 152 -24.41 39.72 4.20
CA PRO A 152 -23.26 40.41 3.64
C PRO A 152 -21.92 39.95 4.26
N GLY A 153 -20.88 39.84 3.42
CA GLY A 153 -19.51 39.52 3.86
C GLY A 153 -19.35 38.11 4.41
N THR A 154 -18.54 37.97 5.47
CA THR A 154 -18.21 36.73 6.19
C THR A 154 -19.15 36.43 7.36
N THR A 155 -20.36 37.02 7.39
CA THR A 155 -21.31 36.91 8.52
C THR A 155 -21.91 35.52 8.73
N PHE A 156 -21.70 34.58 7.79
CA PHE A 156 -22.08 33.18 7.91
C PHE A 156 -20.83 32.30 7.92
N THR A 157 -20.70 31.48 8.96
CA THR A 157 -19.71 30.42 9.12
C THR A 157 -20.42 29.09 9.35
N ALA A 158 -19.81 28.00 8.88
CA ALA A 158 -20.26 26.65 9.19
C ALA A 158 -19.09 25.69 9.34
N ASN A 159 -19.22 24.78 10.30
CA ASN A 159 -18.37 23.62 10.55
C ASN A 159 -19.28 22.38 10.65
N HIS A 160 -18.91 21.27 10.03
CA HIS A 160 -19.64 19.99 10.15
C HIS A 160 -21.16 20.09 9.87
N LEU A 161 -21.55 20.90 8.88
CA LEU A 161 -22.95 21.22 8.54
C LEU A 161 -23.46 20.31 7.41
N ILE A 162 -24.45 19.47 7.72
CA ILE A 162 -25.03 18.50 6.79
C ILE A 162 -26.39 19.01 6.27
N LEU A 163 -26.48 19.27 4.97
CA LEU A 163 -27.65 19.78 4.24
C LEU A 163 -28.17 18.68 3.30
N GLN A 164 -29.19 17.93 3.72
CA GLN A 164 -29.57 16.67 3.07
C GLN A 164 -31.05 16.44 2.78
N ASN A 165 -31.34 15.68 1.73
CA ASN A 165 -32.70 15.24 1.36
C ASN A 165 -33.71 16.40 1.20
N ASN A 166 -33.25 17.60 0.82
CA ASN A 166 -34.10 18.75 0.54
C ASN A 166 -34.68 18.66 -0.88
N SER A 167 -35.84 19.23 -1.16
CA SER A 167 -36.52 19.04 -2.46
C SER A 167 -35.97 19.88 -3.62
N SER A 168 -35.10 20.84 -3.30
CA SER A 168 -34.46 21.81 -4.19
C SER A 168 -32.97 21.82 -3.82
N ASP A 169 -32.34 22.96 -3.53
CA ASP A 169 -30.88 23.06 -3.34
C ASP A 169 -30.45 22.76 -1.90
N GLY A 170 -29.24 22.24 -1.69
CA GLY A 170 -28.67 22.04 -0.34
C GLY A 170 -28.32 23.37 0.33
N LEU A 171 -27.41 24.11 -0.30
CA LEU A 171 -26.97 25.45 0.11
C LEU A 171 -27.19 26.45 -1.03
N VAL A 172 -27.74 27.63 -0.74
CA VAL A 172 -27.88 28.74 -1.68
C VAL A 172 -27.19 29.99 -1.13
N ILE A 173 -26.21 30.52 -1.86
CA ILE A 173 -25.44 31.72 -1.52
C ILE A 173 -25.78 32.81 -2.54
N ASP A 174 -26.78 33.64 -2.21
CA ASP A 174 -27.28 34.73 -3.07
C ASP A 174 -26.41 36.00 -2.94
N ALA A 175 -25.82 36.23 -1.76
CA ALA A 175 -24.86 37.30 -1.50
C ALA A 175 -23.80 36.88 -0.47
N GLY A 176 -22.76 37.71 -0.31
CA GLY A 176 -21.71 37.51 0.69
C GLY A 176 -20.49 36.76 0.18
N THR A 177 -19.58 36.47 1.10
CA THR A 177 -18.31 35.78 0.86
C THR A 177 -17.98 34.84 2.03
N PRO A 178 -18.87 33.90 2.40
CA PRO A 178 -18.64 33.01 3.54
C PRO A 178 -17.44 32.09 3.31
N SER A 179 -16.76 31.75 4.41
CA SER A 179 -15.81 30.64 4.49
C SER A 179 -16.48 29.51 5.26
N LEU A 180 -16.59 28.33 4.65
CA LEU A 180 -17.31 27.19 5.20
C LEU A 180 -16.42 25.94 5.15
N ASN A 181 -16.40 25.19 6.24
CA ASN A 181 -15.51 24.06 6.48
C ASN A 181 -16.35 22.80 6.79
N ASP A 182 -16.04 21.67 6.17
CA ASP A 182 -16.78 20.41 6.34
C ASP A 182 -18.31 20.54 6.19
N VAL A 183 -18.73 21.18 5.11
CA VAL A 183 -20.14 21.21 4.70
C VAL A 183 -20.44 20.00 3.83
N ALA A 184 -21.49 19.25 4.15
CA ALA A 184 -21.95 18.11 3.35
C ALA A 184 -23.31 18.42 2.71
N THR A 185 -23.41 18.34 1.39
CA THR A 185 -24.64 18.57 0.62
C THR A 185 -25.05 17.27 -0.08
N LEU A 186 -26.02 16.55 0.51
CA LEU A 186 -26.26 15.14 0.23
C LEU A 186 -27.70 14.82 -0.24
N ASN A 187 -27.83 14.25 -1.43
CA ASN A 187 -29.09 13.76 -2.00
C ASN A 187 -30.21 14.83 -2.09
N ASN A 188 -29.86 16.07 -2.44
CA ASN A 188 -30.84 17.14 -2.63
C ASN A 188 -31.46 17.08 -4.03
N GLY A 189 -32.72 17.49 -4.17
CA GLY A 189 -33.52 17.34 -5.39
C GLY A 189 -33.09 18.25 -6.56
N ALA A 190 -32.29 19.27 -6.28
CA ALA A 190 -31.58 20.09 -7.25
C ALA A 190 -30.08 20.16 -6.86
N LYS A 191 -29.41 21.32 -6.81
CA LYS A 191 -27.94 21.37 -6.65
C LYS A 191 -27.49 21.14 -5.20
N GLY A 192 -26.26 20.65 -5.01
CA GLY A 192 -25.64 20.59 -3.68
C GLY A 192 -25.39 22.00 -3.15
N VAL A 193 -24.59 22.79 -3.87
CA VAL A 193 -24.34 24.22 -3.59
C VAL A 193 -24.67 25.08 -4.82
N THR A 194 -25.40 26.18 -4.62
CA THR A 194 -25.66 27.23 -5.62
C THR A 194 -24.99 28.54 -5.19
N ILE A 195 -24.19 29.15 -6.07
CA ILE A 195 -23.52 30.43 -5.82
C ILE A 195 -23.95 31.46 -6.89
N ALA A 196 -24.52 32.57 -6.42
CA ALA A 196 -25.02 33.64 -7.27
C ALA A 196 -23.92 34.57 -7.81
N SER A 197 -24.30 35.41 -8.76
CA SER A 197 -23.44 36.39 -9.44
C SER A 197 -23.03 37.60 -8.58
N SER A 198 -23.48 37.64 -7.34
CA SER A 198 -23.16 38.65 -6.31
C SER A 198 -22.40 38.05 -5.11
N ALA A 199 -22.14 36.75 -5.12
CA ALA A 199 -21.55 36.00 -4.02
C ALA A 199 -20.25 35.28 -4.42
N ALA A 200 -19.35 35.11 -3.46
CA ALA A 200 -18.23 34.17 -3.48
C ALA A 200 -18.40 33.13 -2.38
N ALA A 201 -17.55 32.10 -2.36
CA ALA A 201 -17.36 31.26 -1.19
C ALA A 201 -15.95 30.64 -1.19
N THR A 202 -15.42 30.42 0.01
CA THR A 202 -14.36 29.44 0.24
C THR A 202 -15.01 28.20 0.86
N LEU A 203 -14.91 27.06 0.18
CA LEU A 203 -15.53 25.80 0.58
C LEU A 203 -14.43 24.76 0.80
N THR A 204 -14.00 24.64 2.06
CA THR A 204 -12.92 23.74 2.50
C THR A 204 -13.51 22.42 3.01
N ARG A 205 -12.96 21.27 2.60
CA ARG A 205 -13.50 19.93 2.97
C ARG A 205 -14.99 19.75 2.65
N LEU A 206 -15.47 20.39 1.59
CA LEU A 206 -16.85 20.26 1.12
C LEU A 206 -17.11 18.85 0.58
N ARG A 207 -18.22 18.23 0.99
CA ARG A 207 -18.73 16.97 0.43
C ARG A 207 -20.01 17.23 -0.35
N SER A 208 -20.07 16.94 -1.65
CA SER A 208 -21.27 17.15 -2.47
C SER A 208 -21.61 15.91 -3.31
N ARG A 209 -22.73 15.25 -2.97
CA ARG A 209 -23.07 13.92 -3.51
C ARG A 209 -24.55 13.70 -3.77
N GLY A 210 -24.88 13.05 -4.89
CA GLY A 210 -26.23 12.57 -5.19
C GLY A 210 -27.25 13.68 -5.50
N ASN A 211 -26.76 14.89 -5.77
CA ASN A 211 -27.56 16.06 -6.15
C ASN A 211 -27.78 16.09 -7.67
N SER A 212 -28.55 17.05 -8.19
CA SER A 212 -28.66 17.26 -9.65
C SER A 212 -27.32 17.67 -10.25
N ASN A 213 -26.65 18.63 -9.60
CA ASN A 213 -25.27 19.05 -9.84
C ASN A 213 -24.58 19.16 -8.48
N GLY A 214 -23.28 18.90 -8.41
CA GLY A 214 -22.53 19.04 -7.16
C GLY A 214 -22.49 20.49 -6.69
N ILE A 215 -21.99 21.38 -7.56
CA ILE A 215 -21.80 22.81 -7.30
C ILE A 215 -22.16 23.59 -8.57
N SER A 216 -22.95 24.65 -8.46
CA SER A 216 -23.37 25.49 -9.58
C SER A 216 -23.11 26.96 -9.30
N ILE A 217 -22.27 27.57 -10.14
CA ILE A 217 -21.74 28.92 -9.98
C ILE A 217 -22.21 29.78 -11.17
N THR A 218 -22.73 30.97 -10.91
CA THR A 218 -23.34 31.82 -11.95
C THR A 218 -22.71 33.20 -12.07
N GLN A 219 -22.48 33.71 -13.30
CA GLN A 219 -21.96 35.07 -13.53
C GLN A 219 -22.80 35.91 -14.52
N THR A 220 -23.75 36.66 -13.97
CA THR A 220 -24.63 37.62 -14.69
C THR A 220 -24.38 39.09 -14.29
N SER A 221 -23.30 39.34 -13.55
CA SER A 221 -22.93 40.63 -12.95
C SER A 221 -21.60 41.15 -13.49
N ALA A 222 -21.42 42.47 -13.48
CA ALA A 222 -20.17 43.14 -13.84
C ALA A 222 -19.10 43.12 -12.72
N THR A 223 -19.43 42.62 -11.53
CA THR A 223 -18.51 42.46 -10.40
C THR A 223 -18.08 40.98 -10.32
N PRO A 224 -16.80 40.64 -10.55
CA PRO A 224 -16.27 39.31 -10.25
C PRO A 224 -16.31 39.03 -8.74
N GLN A 225 -16.52 37.77 -8.39
CA GLN A 225 -16.46 37.25 -7.01
C GLN A 225 -15.88 35.84 -7.09
N ASP A 226 -14.63 35.64 -6.68
CA ASP A 226 -13.91 34.40 -6.96
C ASP A 226 -14.31 33.29 -5.98
N THR A 227 -14.51 32.06 -6.48
CA THR A 227 -14.83 30.89 -5.64
C THR A 227 -13.59 30.02 -5.46
N VAL A 228 -13.39 29.51 -4.23
CA VAL A 228 -12.36 28.51 -3.93
C VAL A 228 -13.02 27.23 -3.42
N LEU A 229 -12.73 26.12 -4.08
CA LEU A 229 -12.92 24.77 -3.57
C LEU A 229 -11.54 24.24 -3.19
N ASP A 230 -11.39 23.80 -1.94
CA ASP A 230 -10.12 23.29 -1.42
C ASP A 230 -10.39 22.05 -0.57
N TYR A 231 -9.66 20.96 -0.82
CA TYR A 231 -9.96 19.64 -0.23
C TYR A 231 -11.43 19.21 -0.43
N ALA A 232 -12.09 19.58 -1.54
CA ALA A 232 -13.49 19.21 -1.77
C ALA A 232 -13.62 17.81 -2.39
N THR A 233 -14.64 17.04 -2.00
CA THR A 233 -15.03 15.79 -2.68
C THR A 233 -16.42 15.94 -3.29
N VAL A 234 -16.53 15.88 -4.61
CA VAL A 234 -17.76 16.11 -5.38
C VAL A 234 -18.03 14.91 -6.27
N TRP A 235 -18.96 14.03 -5.88
CA TRP A 235 -19.10 12.72 -6.51
C TRP A 235 -20.52 12.18 -6.69
N SER A 236 -20.69 11.31 -7.68
CA SER A 236 -21.95 10.61 -7.98
C SER A 236 -23.19 11.55 -8.08
N ASN A 237 -23.03 12.80 -8.53
CA ASN A 237 -24.15 13.70 -8.82
C ASN A 237 -24.74 13.35 -10.20
N SER A 238 -26.03 13.60 -10.44
CA SER A 238 -26.71 13.10 -11.67
C SER A 238 -26.44 13.92 -12.94
N GLY A 239 -25.74 15.04 -12.79
CA GLY A 239 -25.30 15.99 -13.79
C GLY A 239 -23.90 16.45 -13.41
N ASP A 240 -23.62 17.73 -13.54
CA ASP A 240 -22.23 18.23 -13.49
C ASP A 240 -21.67 18.28 -12.06
N GLY A 241 -20.38 17.96 -11.89
CA GLY A 241 -19.66 18.08 -10.62
C GLY A 241 -19.52 19.54 -10.21
N VAL A 242 -18.74 20.31 -10.97
CA VAL A 242 -18.56 21.76 -10.79
C VAL A 242 -18.94 22.50 -12.07
N TYR A 243 -20.08 23.20 -12.04
CA TYR A 243 -20.60 24.00 -13.15
C TYR A 243 -20.32 25.49 -12.95
N LEU A 244 -19.73 26.16 -13.95
CA LEU A 244 -19.64 27.62 -14.04
C LEU A 244 -20.33 28.12 -15.32
N GLY A 245 -21.39 28.94 -15.19
CA GLY A 245 -22.13 29.42 -16.37
C GLY A 245 -22.88 30.75 -16.21
N GLY A 246 -23.52 31.21 -17.28
CA GLY A 246 -24.36 32.42 -17.26
C GLY A 246 -24.40 33.16 -18.60
N SER A 247 -24.25 34.50 -18.57
CA SER A 247 -24.39 35.32 -19.78
C SER A 247 -23.65 36.67 -19.72
N GLY A 248 -22.85 36.99 -20.74
CA GLY A 248 -22.38 38.35 -21.00
C GLY A 248 -20.91 38.44 -21.39
N SER A 249 -20.32 39.60 -21.10
CA SER A 249 -18.87 39.87 -21.23
C SER A 249 -18.30 40.10 -19.82
N TYR A 250 -18.57 39.14 -18.94
CA TYR A 250 -18.26 39.20 -17.52
C TYR A 250 -17.36 38.02 -17.16
N SER A 251 -16.31 38.27 -16.38
CA SER A 251 -15.38 37.26 -15.90
C SER A 251 -15.59 36.95 -14.42
N ARG A 252 -15.16 35.74 -14.05
CA ARG A 252 -15.06 35.21 -12.69
C ARG A 252 -13.94 34.17 -12.70
N SER A 253 -13.20 33.99 -11.61
CA SER A 253 -12.35 32.80 -11.44
C SER A 253 -12.97 31.80 -10.46
N VAL A 254 -12.74 30.52 -10.74
CA VAL A 254 -13.03 29.40 -9.84
C VAL A 254 -11.75 28.62 -9.65
N LYS A 255 -11.34 28.40 -8.40
CA LYS A 255 -10.19 27.58 -8.04
C LYS A 255 -10.69 26.24 -7.53
N VAL A 256 -10.10 25.16 -8.03
CA VAL A 256 -10.30 23.79 -7.55
C VAL A 256 -8.91 23.29 -7.16
N ARG A 257 -8.70 23.10 -5.85
CA ARG A 257 -7.42 22.70 -5.27
C ARG A 257 -7.57 21.51 -4.36
N ASN A 258 -6.57 20.64 -4.33
CA ASN A 258 -6.49 19.52 -3.39
C ASN A 258 -7.75 18.61 -3.40
N SER A 259 -8.50 18.59 -4.51
CA SER A 259 -9.90 18.12 -4.54
C SER A 259 -10.10 16.85 -5.38
N ILE A 260 -11.22 16.16 -5.17
CA ILE A 260 -11.65 14.98 -5.93
C ILE A 260 -13.02 15.26 -6.56
N VAL A 261 -13.13 15.15 -7.88
CA VAL A 261 -14.37 15.41 -8.66
C VAL A 261 -14.64 14.25 -9.61
N VAL A 262 -15.47 13.28 -9.20
CA VAL A 262 -15.54 11.94 -9.84
C VAL A 262 -16.94 11.38 -9.98
N GLU A 263 -17.15 10.45 -10.93
CA GLU A 263 -18.42 9.73 -11.13
C GLU A 263 -19.67 10.62 -11.37
N ASN A 264 -19.52 11.89 -11.73
CA ASN A 264 -20.66 12.77 -11.98
C ASN A 264 -21.28 12.47 -13.36
N GLY A 265 -22.61 12.53 -13.46
CA GLY A 265 -23.39 11.97 -14.57
C GLY A 265 -23.43 12.80 -15.85
N LEU A 266 -22.89 14.02 -15.79
CA LEU A 266 -22.50 14.85 -16.92
C LEU A 266 -21.04 15.26 -16.68
N ASP A 267 -20.70 16.55 -16.73
CA ASP A 267 -19.30 16.94 -16.78
C ASP A 267 -18.65 16.96 -15.40
N GLY A 268 -17.37 16.59 -15.29
CA GLY A 268 -16.60 16.76 -14.05
C GLY A 268 -16.51 18.24 -13.69
N ILE A 269 -15.95 19.05 -14.61
CA ILE A 269 -15.84 20.50 -14.47
C ILE A 269 -16.20 21.21 -15.81
N GLU A 270 -17.38 21.85 -15.86
CA GLU A 270 -17.88 22.60 -17.04
C GLU A 270 -17.70 24.12 -16.88
N LYS A 271 -17.24 24.81 -17.95
CA LYS A 271 -17.15 26.29 -18.03
C LYS A 271 -17.98 26.85 -19.19
N TYR A 272 -19.29 26.95 -19.01
CA TYR A 272 -20.23 27.30 -20.07
C TYR A 272 -20.28 28.82 -20.42
N TYR A 273 -20.11 29.13 -21.71
CA TYR A 273 -20.30 30.44 -22.36
C TYR A 273 -19.30 31.60 -22.09
N TYR A 274 -18.06 31.37 -21.64
CA TYR A 274 -17.10 32.49 -21.40
C TYR A 274 -15.70 32.32 -22.00
N SER A 275 -15.23 33.35 -22.72
CA SER A 275 -13.82 33.49 -23.12
C SER A 275 -12.92 34.08 -22.04
N ASP A 276 -13.49 34.80 -21.07
CA ASP A 276 -12.76 35.71 -20.16
C ASP A 276 -12.81 35.23 -18.68
N SER A 277 -13.60 34.20 -18.38
CA SER A 277 -13.62 33.53 -17.07
C SER A 277 -12.58 32.41 -17.03
N SER A 278 -12.02 32.14 -15.85
CA SER A 278 -11.02 31.07 -15.67
C SER A 278 -11.48 30.03 -14.66
N VAL A 279 -11.06 28.78 -14.90
CA VAL A 279 -11.11 27.71 -13.91
C VAL A 279 -9.69 27.20 -13.74
N ASP A 280 -9.18 27.24 -12.51
CA ASP A 280 -7.80 26.90 -12.15
C ASP A 280 -7.80 25.63 -11.30
N ILE A 281 -7.37 24.51 -11.89
CA ILE A 281 -7.58 23.15 -11.39
C ILE A 281 -6.20 22.54 -11.09
N THR A 282 -5.74 22.60 -9.85
CA THR A 282 -4.39 22.13 -9.46
C THR A 282 -4.45 21.10 -8.34
N TYR A 283 -3.54 20.13 -8.34
CA TYR A 283 -3.46 19.07 -7.34
C TYR A 283 -4.83 18.44 -7.07
N SER A 284 -5.53 18.04 -8.12
CA SER A 284 -6.91 17.54 -8.02
C SER A 284 -7.13 16.34 -8.92
N ASN A 285 -7.86 15.35 -8.43
CA ASN A 285 -8.24 14.15 -9.18
C ASN A 285 -9.63 14.35 -9.80
N VAL A 286 -9.71 14.37 -11.13
CA VAL A 286 -10.97 14.48 -11.88
C VAL A 286 -11.06 13.29 -12.84
N TRP A 287 -12.00 12.39 -12.58
CA TRP A 287 -12.03 11.07 -13.24
C TRP A 287 -13.42 10.43 -13.27
N GLY A 288 -13.71 9.70 -14.35
CA GLY A 288 -14.88 8.81 -14.44
C GLY A 288 -16.21 9.55 -14.49
N ASN A 289 -16.20 10.85 -14.79
CA ASN A 289 -17.41 11.62 -15.07
C ASN A 289 -17.92 11.31 -16.49
N GLY A 290 -19.03 11.91 -16.92
CA GLY A 290 -19.57 11.75 -18.29
C GLY A 290 -18.60 12.23 -19.37
N ASP A 291 -18.02 13.41 -19.15
CA ASP A 291 -16.75 13.88 -19.70
C ASP A 291 -16.02 14.60 -18.53
N ASP A 292 -14.72 14.40 -18.31
CA ASP A 292 -14.07 14.95 -17.09
C ASP A 292 -13.92 16.48 -17.11
N TYR A 293 -13.84 17.09 -18.30
CA TYR A 293 -13.63 18.53 -18.50
C TYR A 293 -14.37 19.03 -19.77
N ASP A 294 -15.25 20.05 -19.66
CA ASP A 294 -15.69 20.85 -20.83
C ASP A 294 -15.34 22.33 -20.68
N ASP A 295 -14.78 22.89 -21.77
CA ASP A 295 -14.11 24.19 -21.87
C ASP A 295 -13.13 24.50 -20.69
N THR A 296 -12.57 23.43 -20.09
CA THR A 296 -11.54 23.45 -19.04
C THR A 296 -10.44 22.41 -19.33
N SER A 297 -9.41 22.36 -18.49
CA SER A 297 -8.30 21.40 -18.61
C SER A 297 -7.56 21.25 -17.26
N PRO A 298 -6.91 20.11 -16.97
CA PRO A 298 -6.07 19.96 -15.80
C PRO A 298 -4.90 20.95 -15.80
N GLY A 299 -4.60 21.50 -14.63
CA GLY A 299 -3.38 22.25 -14.31
C GLY A 299 -2.36 21.42 -13.54
N THR A 300 -1.35 22.09 -12.96
CA THR A 300 -0.25 21.46 -12.23
C THR A 300 -0.73 20.53 -11.11
N GLY A 301 -0.17 19.32 -11.04
CA GLY A 301 -0.51 18.30 -10.03
C GLY A 301 -1.87 17.63 -10.21
N SER A 302 -2.68 18.04 -11.18
CA SER A 302 -3.99 17.43 -11.44
C SER A 302 -3.89 16.23 -12.36
N PHE A 303 -4.66 15.19 -12.05
CA PHE A 303 -4.70 13.92 -12.78
C PHE A 303 -6.15 13.40 -12.85
N GLY A 304 -6.33 12.26 -13.52
CA GLY A 304 -7.60 11.53 -13.50
C GLY A 304 -7.32 10.04 -13.38
N CYS A 305 -7.57 9.46 -12.19
CA CYS A 305 -7.51 8.02 -11.92
C CYS A 305 -8.63 7.65 -10.95
N ASN A 306 -9.05 6.39 -10.95
CA ASN A 306 -9.96 5.86 -9.93
C ASN A 306 -9.45 6.22 -8.52
N PRO A 307 -10.21 6.97 -7.68
CA PRO A 307 -9.76 7.37 -6.36
C PRO A 307 -9.77 6.22 -5.34
N LEU A 308 -10.21 5.02 -5.73
CA LEU A 308 -10.31 3.83 -4.86
C LEU A 308 -10.99 4.14 -3.52
N PHE A 309 -12.21 4.66 -3.62
CA PHE A 309 -13.09 4.86 -2.46
C PHE A 309 -13.49 3.53 -1.83
N VAL A 310 -13.60 3.50 -0.50
CA VAL A 310 -14.07 2.34 0.27
C VAL A 310 -15.47 1.91 -0.18
N SER A 311 -16.33 2.85 -0.57
CA SER A 311 -17.54 2.54 -1.35
C SER A 311 -18.04 3.76 -2.14
N PRO A 312 -18.93 3.58 -3.15
CA PRO A 312 -19.59 4.72 -3.82
C PRO A 312 -20.42 5.60 -2.88
N THR A 313 -20.72 5.14 -1.66
CA THR A 313 -21.37 5.88 -0.57
C THR A 313 -20.41 6.59 0.38
N ASP A 314 -19.17 6.12 0.47
CA ASP A 314 -18.19 6.47 1.48
C ASP A 314 -16.88 6.84 0.78
N ALA A 315 -16.69 8.15 0.56
CA ALA A 315 -15.56 8.71 -0.17
C ALA A 315 -14.29 8.84 0.70
N THR A 316 -14.14 7.96 1.68
CA THR A 316 -12.85 7.65 2.30
C THR A 316 -11.97 6.89 1.31
N LEU A 317 -10.67 7.16 1.33
CA LEU A 317 -9.69 6.50 0.44
C LEU A 317 -9.29 5.13 0.99
N THR A 318 -8.92 4.20 0.11
CA THR A 318 -8.18 2.97 0.49
C THR A 318 -6.65 3.18 0.44
N GLU A 319 -5.90 2.23 1.00
CA GLU A 319 -4.45 2.34 1.23
C GLU A 319 -3.62 2.68 -0.03
N ARG A 320 -3.96 2.09 -1.19
CA ARG A 320 -3.29 2.31 -2.48
C ARG A 320 -4.00 3.35 -3.36
N SER A 321 -4.88 4.18 -2.79
CA SER A 321 -5.51 5.24 -3.57
C SER A 321 -4.48 6.23 -4.12
N PRO A 322 -4.50 6.56 -5.44
CA PRO A 322 -3.63 7.59 -6.01
C PRO A 322 -3.96 9.00 -5.49
N ALA A 323 -5.13 9.17 -4.84
CA ALA A 323 -5.53 10.41 -4.21
C ALA A 323 -4.90 10.62 -2.82
N ARG A 324 -4.27 9.60 -2.21
CA ARG A 324 -3.45 9.79 -1.01
C ARG A 324 -2.17 10.54 -1.35
N LYS A 325 -1.62 11.29 -0.38
CA LYS A 325 -0.31 12.00 -0.46
C LYS A 325 -0.12 12.95 -1.68
N SER A 326 -1.17 13.25 -2.45
CA SER A 326 -1.11 13.93 -3.76
C SER A 326 -1.52 15.41 -3.75
N SER A 327 -1.73 16.02 -2.59
CA SER A 327 -2.01 17.46 -2.46
C SER A 327 -0.77 18.34 -2.73
N ASP A 328 -0.96 19.66 -2.78
CA ASP A 328 0.14 20.63 -2.91
C ASP A 328 1.11 20.67 -1.70
N VAL A 329 0.80 19.93 -0.63
CA VAL A 329 1.62 19.77 0.58
C VAL A 329 1.87 18.30 0.97
N GLY A 330 1.63 17.34 0.07
CA GLY A 330 1.92 15.91 0.31
C GLY A 330 0.92 15.18 1.21
N THR A 331 -0.29 15.73 1.37
CA THR A 331 -1.42 15.14 2.13
C THR A 331 -2.45 14.51 1.18
N ASP A 332 -3.44 13.82 1.75
CA ASP A 332 -4.53 13.20 0.97
C ASP A 332 -5.47 14.24 0.35
N LEU A 333 -5.92 13.99 -0.88
CA LEU A 333 -6.88 14.82 -1.59
C LEU A 333 -8.31 14.63 -1.07
N GLY A 334 -9.11 15.68 -1.19
CA GLY A 334 -10.54 15.66 -0.87
C GLY A 334 -10.84 15.83 0.62
N ALA A 335 -12.12 15.68 0.96
CA ALA A 335 -12.67 16.14 2.24
C ALA A 335 -12.45 15.18 3.41
N LEU A 336 -11.98 13.96 3.14
CA LEU A 336 -11.82 12.87 4.09
C LEU A 336 -10.43 12.26 3.91
N ALA A 337 -9.65 12.23 4.99
CA ALA A 337 -8.35 11.56 4.99
C ALA A 337 -8.50 10.03 4.87
N TYR A 338 -7.40 9.36 4.53
CA TYR A 338 -7.26 7.91 4.68
C TYR A 338 -7.56 7.45 6.12
N ALA A 339 -8.27 6.34 6.26
CA ALA A 339 -8.79 5.85 7.54
C ALA A 339 -8.50 4.34 7.78
N GLY A 340 -7.34 3.85 7.32
CA GLY A 340 -6.89 2.47 7.57
C GLY A 340 -7.54 1.38 6.71
N ALA A 341 -8.27 1.74 5.65
CA ALA A 341 -9.00 0.78 4.82
C ALA A 341 -8.11 0.17 3.71
N PRO A 342 -7.89 -1.16 3.67
CA PRO A 342 -7.01 -1.78 2.69
C PRO A 342 -7.56 -1.72 1.26
N THR A 343 -6.69 -1.79 0.26
CA THR A 343 -7.10 -1.91 -1.15
C THR A 343 -7.28 -3.40 -1.48
N PRO A 344 -8.43 -3.84 -2.03
CA PRO A 344 -8.74 -5.27 -2.26
C PRO A 344 -7.83 -6.08 -3.21
N GLY A 345 -6.74 -5.51 -3.72
CA GLY A 345 -5.81 -6.16 -4.64
C GLY A 345 -4.55 -5.33 -4.90
N LEU A 346 -3.65 -5.87 -5.72
CA LEU A 346 -2.40 -5.23 -6.10
C LEU A 346 -2.62 -4.31 -7.31
N TYR A 347 -3.20 -3.13 -7.07
CA TYR A 347 -3.38 -2.04 -8.02
C TYR A 347 -3.49 -0.70 -7.26
N GLY A 348 -3.45 0.42 -7.98
CA GLY A 348 -3.31 1.75 -7.39
C GLY A 348 -1.85 2.11 -7.13
N THR A 349 -1.60 3.08 -6.25
CA THR A 349 -0.25 3.56 -5.92
C THR A 349 0.27 2.96 -4.61
N LEU A 350 1.46 2.38 -4.65
CA LEU A 350 2.24 1.95 -3.50
C LEU A 350 2.80 3.19 -2.79
N TRP A 351 2.44 3.37 -1.52
CA TRP A 351 2.78 4.52 -0.68
C TRP A 351 3.67 4.15 0.52
N GLU A 352 4.35 3.02 0.38
CA GLU A 352 5.27 2.37 1.31
C GLU A 352 6.26 1.52 0.50
N ASP A 353 7.43 1.20 1.06
CA ASP A 353 8.38 0.30 0.39
C ASP A 353 7.79 -1.12 0.34
N THR A 354 7.69 -1.69 -0.86
CA THR A 354 6.99 -2.95 -1.14
C THR A 354 7.97 -3.97 -1.69
N VAL A 355 7.93 -5.21 -1.18
CA VAL A 355 8.70 -6.35 -1.70
C VAL A 355 7.74 -7.40 -2.24
N LEU A 356 8.04 -7.93 -3.43
CA LEU A 356 7.30 -9.00 -4.10
C LEU A 356 8.25 -10.17 -4.36
N ASP A 357 7.94 -11.35 -3.81
CA ASP A 357 8.82 -12.51 -3.74
C ASP A 357 8.34 -13.72 -4.56
N ALA A 358 9.11 -14.80 -4.55
CA ALA A 358 8.75 -16.04 -5.23
C ALA A 358 7.62 -16.84 -4.53
N ALA A 359 7.28 -16.54 -3.28
CA ALA A 359 6.30 -17.27 -2.47
C ALA A 359 4.87 -16.74 -2.66
N GLY A 360 4.69 -15.42 -2.72
CA GLY A 360 3.42 -14.76 -3.06
C GLY A 360 3.04 -14.82 -4.54
N SER A 361 3.88 -15.45 -5.37
CA SER A 361 3.72 -15.51 -6.82
C SER A 361 2.75 -16.61 -7.28
N PRO A 362 1.93 -16.37 -8.33
CA PRO A 362 1.92 -15.19 -9.19
C PRO A 362 1.02 -14.07 -8.68
N TYR A 363 1.57 -12.87 -8.52
CA TYR A 363 0.81 -11.66 -8.18
C TYR A 363 -0.07 -11.23 -9.35
N THR A 364 -1.40 -11.27 -9.18
CA THR A 364 -2.36 -10.78 -10.18
C THR A 364 -2.66 -9.31 -9.99
N ILE A 365 -2.53 -8.53 -11.08
CA ILE A 365 -2.69 -7.08 -11.10
C ILE A 365 -3.85 -6.73 -12.03
N ASP A 366 -4.93 -6.17 -11.50
CA ASP A 366 -6.21 -5.92 -12.21
C ASP A 366 -6.33 -4.53 -12.85
N GLY A 367 -5.21 -3.81 -12.97
CA GLY A 367 -5.14 -2.50 -13.62
C GLY A 367 -3.79 -1.84 -13.40
N ASP A 368 -3.75 -0.51 -13.38
CA ASP A 368 -2.51 0.19 -13.09
C ASP A 368 -1.97 -0.12 -11.68
N LEU A 369 -0.68 -0.46 -11.62
CA LEU A 369 0.12 -0.45 -10.39
C LEU A 369 1.15 0.67 -10.49
N ALA A 370 1.21 1.57 -9.51
CA ALA A 370 2.14 2.68 -9.49
C ALA A 370 3.07 2.62 -8.26
N VAL A 371 4.33 3.04 -8.44
CA VAL A 371 5.27 3.26 -7.33
C VAL A 371 5.28 4.75 -7.03
N GLY A 372 4.79 5.17 -5.86
CA GLY A 372 4.69 6.59 -5.49
C GLY A 372 6.04 7.26 -5.29
N GLU A 373 6.08 8.59 -5.43
CA GLU A 373 7.30 9.38 -5.20
C GLU A 373 7.88 9.09 -3.80
N GLY A 374 9.19 8.83 -3.74
CA GLY A 374 9.91 8.51 -2.50
C GLY A 374 9.83 7.05 -2.04
N TYR A 375 9.05 6.19 -2.69
CA TYR A 375 8.90 4.77 -2.33
C TYR A 375 9.55 3.82 -3.34
N THR A 376 9.78 2.59 -2.90
CA THR A 376 10.50 1.55 -3.64
C THR A 376 9.63 0.31 -3.82
N LEU A 377 9.51 -0.17 -5.06
CA LEU A 377 9.03 -1.52 -5.36
C LEU A 377 10.23 -2.42 -5.67
N THR A 378 10.44 -3.44 -4.84
CA THR A 378 11.41 -4.51 -5.08
C THR A 378 10.71 -5.76 -5.57
N ILE A 379 11.18 -6.33 -6.68
CA ILE A 379 10.70 -7.60 -7.23
C ILE A 379 11.88 -8.58 -7.18
N GLU A 380 11.76 -9.63 -6.39
CA GLU A 380 12.86 -10.58 -6.14
C GLU A 380 12.98 -11.68 -7.21
N SER A 381 14.07 -12.45 -7.12
CA SER A 381 14.36 -13.57 -8.00
C SER A 381 13.26 -14.64 -7.95
N GLY A 382 12.73 -15.01 -9.12
CA GLY A 382 11.64 -16.00 -9.25
C GLY A 382 10.23 -15.45 -8.98
N ALA A 383 10.08 -14.18 -8.61
CA ALA A 383 8.76 -13.56 -8.48
C ALA A 383 8.07 -13.42 -9.86
N GLU A 384 6.74 -13.58 -9.91
CA GLU A 384 5.94 -13.41 -11.13
C GLU A 384 4.79 -12.41 -10.92
N LEU A 385 4.75 -11.37 -11.76
CA LEU A 385 3.64 -10.41 -11.88
C LEU A 385 2.83 -10.70 -13.16
N ARG A 386 1.51 -10.78 -13.02
CA ARG A 386 0.54 -11.00 -14.11
C ARG A 386 -0.47 -9.86 -14.20
N PHE A 387 -0.31 -9.02 -15.21
CA PHE A 387 -1.27 -7.96 -15.54
C PHE A 387 -2.49 -8.55 -16.25
N ASN A 388 -3.65 -8.48 -15.63
CA ASN A 388 -4.91 -9.00 -16.17
C ASN A 388 -5.45 -8.10 -17.31
N ALA A 389 -6.40 -8.63 -18.07
CA ALA A 389 -6.95 -7.95 -19.24
C ALA A 389 -8.02 -6.91 -18.86
N GLY A 390 -7.65 -5.63 -18.96
CA GLY A 390 -8.46 -4.48 -18.58
C GLY A 390 -7.65 -3.51 -17.73
N ASP A 391 -8.31 -2.48 -17.21
CA ASP A 391 -7.77 -1.60 -16.18
C ASP A 391 -8.87 -1.19 -15.18
N THR A 392 -8.64 -1.45 -13.89
CA THR A 392 -9.52 -1.06 -12.77
C THR A 392 -9.32 0.42 -12.37
N MET A 393 -8.16 1.00 -12.67
CA MET A 393 -7.85 2.40 -12.39
C MET A 393 -8.37 3.36 -13.46
N GLN A 394 -8.60 2.83 -14.67
CA GLN A 394 -9.00 3.50 -15.89
C GLN A 394 -8.23 4.80 -16.14
N CYS A 395 -6.89 4.75 -16.11
CA CYS A 395 -6.06 5.94 -16.32
C CYS A 395 -4.76 5.67 -17.08
N GLY A 396 -3.65 6.29 -16.65
CA GLY A 396 -2.34 6.01 -17.21
C GLY A 396 -2.14 6.45 -18.67
N ARG A 397 -1.51 5.59 -19.48
CA ARG A 397 -1.18 5.76 -20.90
C ARG A 397 -2.23 5.12 -21.80
N ASP A 398 -2.77 3.95 -21.44
CA ASP A 398 -3.92 3.33 -22.10
C ASP A 398 -4.92 2.80 -21.05
N SER A 399 -6.00 3.55 -20.79
CA SER A 399 -7.02 3.24 -19.78
C SER A 399 -7.91 2.01 -20.09
N SER A 400 -7.40 1.08 -20.91
CA SER A 400 -7.93 -0.26 -21.14
C SER A 400 -6.92 -1.39 -20.85
N LEU A 401 -5.70 -1.07 -20.44
CA LEU A 401 -4.60 -1.98 -20.10
C LEU A 401 -3.92 -1.53 -18.80
N GLY A 402 -3.48 -2.45 -17.94
CA GLY A 402 -2.63 -2.07 -16.80
C GLY A 402 -1.20 -1.70 -17.19
N GLU A 403 -0.69 -0.60 -16.65
CA GLU A 403 0.73 -0.24 -16.59
C GLU A 403 1.39 -0.60 -15.24
N LEU A 404 2.71 -0.80 -15.25
CA LEU A 404 3.58 -0.57 -14.08
C LEU A 404 4.20 0.83 -14.15
N LYS A 405 3.69 1.79 -13.35
CA LYS A 405 4.00 3.22 -13.47
C LYS A 405 4.94 3.72 -12.36
N VAL A 406 6.21 3.97 -12.66
CA VAL A 406 7.23 4.29 -11.66
C VAL A 406 7.45 5.80 -11.53
N ASP A 407 6.94 6.43 -10.45
CA ASP A 407 7.34 7.78 -10.00
C ASP A 407 8.44 7.72 -8.93
N GLY A 408 8.43 6.67 -8.10
CA GLY A 408 9.49 6.35 -7.13
C GLY A 408 10.62 5.51 -7.74
N THR A 409 10.96 4.42 -7.08
CA THR A 409 12.07 3.52 -7.46
C THR A 409 11.55 2.11 -7.76
N LEU A 410 11.91 1.57 -8.93
CA LEU A 410 11.74 0.15 -9.24
C LEU A 410 13.08 -0.58 -9.15
N VAL A 411 13.13 -1.66 -8.39
CA VAL A 411 14.27 -2.58 -8.30
C VAL A 411 13.80 -3.98 -8.68
N VAL A 412 14.45 -4.62 -9.65
CA VAL A 412 14.19 -6.02 -10.00
C VAL A 412 15.48 -6.81 -9.84
N GLN A 413 15.43 -7.89 -9.05
CA GLN A 413 16.59 -8.65 -8.58
C GLN A 413 16.54 -10.11 -9.05
N GLY A 414 16.17 -10.34 -10.31
CA GLY A 414 16.22 -11.67 -10.91
C GLY A 414 17.63 -12.10 -11.31
N THR A 415 17.76 -13.36 -11.70
CA THR A 415 19.01 -13.96 -12.21
C THR A 415 18.78 -14.69 -13.54
N LEU A 416 19.84 -15.03 -14.26
CA LEU A 416 19.76 -15.82 -15.50
C LEU A 416 19.19 -17.24 -15.32
N SER A 417 19.20 -17.80 -14.10
CA SER A 417 18.64 -19.12 -13.79
C SER A 417 17.26 -19.04 -13.10
N THR A 418 16.99 -17.94 -12.40
CA THR A 418 15.76 -17.65 -11.67
C THR A 418 15.29 -16.21 -11.96
N PRO A 419 14.76 -15.95 -13.17
CA PRO A 419 14.37 -14.60 -13.56
C PRO A 419 13.12 -14.12 -12.81
N ALA A 420 12.99 -12.80 -12.69
CA ALA A 420 11.76 -12.16 -12.23
C ALA A 420 10.84 -11.90 -13.44
N VAL A 421 9.62 -12.44 -13.43
CA VAL A 421 8.73 -12.48 -14.61
C VAL A 421 7.68 -11.37 -14.52
N LEU A 422 7.61 -10.48 -15.52
CA LEU A 422 6.58 -9.45 -15.65
C LEU A 422 5.85 -9.58 -16.98
N ARG A 423 4.58 -9.99 -16.96
CA ARG A 423 3.84 -10.27 -18.20
C ARG A 423 2.33 -10.02 -18.10
N GLY A 424 1.71 -9.95 -19.27
CA GLY A 424 0.25 -10.00 -19.39
C GLY A 424 -0.28 -11.40 -19.11
N ALA A 425 -1.44 -11.50 -18.46
CA ALA A 425 -2.12 -12.76 -18.15
C ALA A 425 -2.61 -13.52 -19.40
N SER A 426 -2.62 -12.86 -20.56
CA SER A 426 -2.75 -13.52 -21.87
C SER A 426 -1.45 -13.41 -22.65
N THR A 427 -1.05 -14.48 -23.35
CA THR A 427 0.14 -14.51 -24.22
C THR A 427 -0.09 -13.79 -25.56
N SER A 428 -0.91 -12.74 -25.58
CA SER A 428 -1.17 -11.89 -26.74
C SER A 428 -0.15 -10.76 -26.76
N SER A 429 0.37 -10.39 -27.93
CA SER A 429 1.24 -9.21 -28.04
C SER A 429 0.44 -7.94 -27.74
N GLY A 430 0.87 -7.12 -26.77
CA GLY A 430 0.08 -5.99 -26.25
C GLY A 430 -1.06 -6.40 -25.31
N ALA A 431 -0.85 -7.42 -24.45
CA ALA A 431 -1.83 -7.87 -23.46
C ALA A 431 -1.90 -6.98 -22.20
N TRP A 432 -0.86 -6.19 -21.96
CA TRP A 432 -0.71 -5.16 -20.94
C TRP A 432 0.19 -4.07 -21.53
N TRP A 433 0.28 -2.89 -20.92
CA TRP A 433 1.02 -1.79 -21.55
C TRP A 433 2.53 -1.92 -21.40
N GLY A 434 3.04 -2.19 -20.18
CA GLY A 434 4.47 -2.27 -19.88
C GLY A 434 4.90 -1.53 -18.62
N ILE A 435 6.22 -1.34 -18.48
CA ILE A 435 6.82 -0.51 -17.42
C ILE A 435 7.01 0.93 -17.93
N ASP A 436 6.40 1.91 -17.27
CA ASP A 436 6.55 3.35 -17.56
C ASP A 436 7.34 4.06 -16.46
N VAL A 437 8.61 4.37 -16.71
CA VAL A 437 9.45 5.17 -15.80
C VAL A 437 9.21 6.65 -16.08
N ARG A 438 8.47 7.32 -15.19
CA ARG A 438 8.01 8.70 -15.32
C ARG A 438 9.03 9.69 -14.74
N GLU A 439 8.84 10.98 -15.01
CA GLU A 439 9.79 12.04 -14.64
C GLU A 439 10.01 12.13 -13.12
N GLY A 440 11.27 12.01 -12.69
CA GLY A 440 11.66 11.86 -11.28
C GLY A 440 11.95 10.41 -10.90
N GLY A 441 11.21 9.46 -11.46
CA GLY A 441 11.35 8.04 -11.17
C GLY A 441 12.66 7.42 -11.65
N THR A 442 13.03 6.30 -11.03
CA THR A 442 14.22 5.51 -11.36
C THR A 442 13.89 4.02 -11.47
N ALA A 443 14.64 3.29 -12.30
CA ALA A 443 14.50 1.84 -12.41
C ALA A 443 15.87 1.15 -12.61
N ASN A 444 16.12 0.14 -11.79
CA ASN A 444 17.25 -0.78 -11.90
C ASN A 444 16.72 -2.22 -12.02
N ILE A 445 16.86 -2.80 -13.20
CA ILE A 445 16.24 -4.08 -13.57
C ILE A 445 17.35 -5.09 -13.90
N SER A 446 17.51 -6.11 -13.07
CA SER A 446 18.42 -7.24 -13.30
C SER A 446 17.65 -8.53 -13.47
N GLY A 447 18.04 -9.35 -14.46
CA GLY A 447 17.56 -10.72 -14.64
C GLY A 447 16.04 -10.86 -14.77
N ALA A 448 15.38 -9.94 -15.47
CA ALA A 448 13.93 -10.00 -15.66
C ALA A 448 13.54 -10.72 -16.96
N ASP A 449 12.32 -11.28 -16.99
CA ASP A 449 11.61 -11.75 -18.19
C ASP A 449 10.37 -10.87 -18.40
N ILE A 450 10.43 -9.94 -19.37
CA ILE A 450 9.39 -8.94 -19.62
C ILE A 450 8.66 -9.26 -20.92
N ALA A 451 7.50 -9.89 -20.82
CA ALA A 451 6.80 -10.49 -21.96
C ALA A 451 5.45 -9.84 -22.29
N ASN A 452 5.07 -9.90 -23.57
CA ASN A 452 3.71 -9.61 -24.07
C ASN A 452 3.20 -8.16 -23.91
N ALA A 453 4.06 -7.19 -23.60
CA ALA A 453 3.70 -5.79 -23.38
C ALA A 453 3.33 -5.01 -24.66
N VAL A 454 2.93 -3.74 -24.53
CA VAL A 454 2.95 -2.77 -25.62
C VAL A 454 4.38 -2.28 -25.81
N ASN A 455 4.98 -1.64 -24.81
CA ASN A 455 6.43 -1.43 -24.73
C ASN A 455 6.96 -2.24 -23.53
N GLY A 456 8.12 -2.88 -23.62
CA GLY A 456 8.67 -3.63 -22.48
C GLY A 456 9.02 -2.69 -21.32
N VAL A 457 9.92 -1.74 -21.59
CA VAL A 457 10.28 -0.64 -20.70
C VAL A 457 10.28 0.68 -21.48
N SER A 458 9.44 1.63 -21.10
CA SER A 458 9.50 3.03 -21.56
C SER A 458 10.16 3.89 -20.49
N HIS A 459 11.13 4.71 -20.90
CA HIS A 459 11.85 5.63 -20.03
C HIS A 459 11.60 7.08 -20.46
N ASN A 460 10.79 7.75 -19.66
CA ASN A 460 10.37 9.14 -19.82
C ASN A 460 10.81 10.01 -18.63
N SER A 461 11.90 9.62 -17.96
CA SER A 461 12.53 10.36 -16.88
C SER A 461 13.83 11.05 -17.32
N SER A 462 14.26 12.09 -16.61
CA SER A 462 15.58 12.71 -16.78
C SER A 462 16.73 11.92 -16.12
N THR A 463 16.40 10.86 -15.38
CA THR A 463 17.33 9.97 -14.67
C THR A 463 18.06 8.99 -15.60
N THR A 464 18.75 7.99 -15.03
CA THR A 464 19.43 6.91 -15.77
C THR A 464 18.71 5.58 -15.51
N LEU A 465 18.17 4.99 -16.57
CA LEU A 465 17.71 3.61 -16.57
C LEU A 465 18.90 2.64 -16.49
N GLN A 466 18.77 1.58 -15.69
CA GLN A 466 19.73 0.47 -15.67
C GLN A 466 18.99 -0.84 -15.97
N LEU A 467 19.35 -1.52 -17.06
CA LEU A 467 18.91 -2.89 -17.35
C LEU A 467 20.14 -3.80 -17.47
N SER A 468 20.08 -4.97 -16.84
CA SER A 468 21.09 -6.02 -16.97
C SER A 468 20.44 -7.41 -17.11
N TYR A 469 21.04 -8.29 -17.91
CA TYR A 469 20.69 -9.72 -18.03
C TYR A 469 19.20 -10.03 -18.26
N THR A 470 18.48 -9.11 -18.91
CA THR A 470 17.01 -9.10 -18.99
C THR A 470 16.55 -9.51 -20.39
N ASP A 471 15.55 -10.38 -20.48
CA ASP A 471 14.90 -10.76 -21.73
C ASP A 471 13.58 -9.98 -21.88
N ILE A 472 13.32 -9.40 -23.07
CA ILE A 472 12.14 -8.56 -23.34
C ILE A 472 11.52 -8.96 -24.67
N HIS A 473 10.30 -9.50 -24.67
CA HIS A 473 9.81 -10.17 -25.88
C HIS A 473 8.31 -10.25 -26.15
N ASP A 474 8.01 -10.56 -27.42
CA ASP A 474 6.67 -10.68 -28.00
C ASP A 474 5.77 -9.45 -27.78
N GLY A 475 6.37 -8.28 -27.56
CA GLY A 475 5.69 -7.00 -27.38
C GLY A 475 5.27 -6.36 -28.72
N SER A 476 4.22 -5.54 -28.69
CA SER A 476 3.66 -4.99 -29.94
C SER A 476 4.35 -3.71 -30.44
N GLY A 477 5.02 -3.01 -29.53
CA GLY A 477 5.85 -1.81 -29.72
C GLY A 477 7.35 -2.10 -29.52
N ALA A 478 8.07 -1.27 -28.78
CA ALA A 478 9.50 -1.42 -28.55
C ALA A 478 9.79 -2.26 -27.29
N GLY A 479 10.81 -3.11 -27.30
CA GLY A 479 11.29 -3.76 -26.08
C GLY A 479 11.80 -2.73 -25.07
N ILE A 480 12.61 -1.78 -25.54
CA ILE A 480 13.03 -0.60 -24.79
C ILE A 480 12.68 0.66 -25.60
N ASP A 481 12.03 1.63 -24.98
CA ASP A 481 11.68 2.95 -25.52
C ASP A 481 12.30 4.06 -24.66
N LEU A 482 13.33 4.74 -25.19
CA LEU A 482 14.05 5.81 -24.50
C LEU A 482 13.64 7.18 -25.04
N SER A 483 12.68 7.82 -24.37
CA SER A 483 12.19 9.15 -24.73
C SER A 483 12.94 10.29 -24.02
N ARG A 484 13.44 10.06 -22.80
CA ARG A 484 14.19 11.04 -21.99
C ARG A 484 15.35 10.36 -21.23
N GLY A 485 16.22 11.19 -20.63
CA GLY A 485 17.28 10.73 -19.73
C GLY A 485 18.40 9.96 -20.42
N SER A 486 18.87 8.90 -19.78
CA SER A 486 19.86 7.97 -20.36
C SER A 486 19.58 6.52 -19.97
N ALA A 487 20.20 5.56 -20.66
CA ALA A 487 20.15 4.16 -20.27
C ALA A 487 21.53 3.48 -20.35
N MET A 488 21.86 2.73 -19.30
CA MET A 488 22.95 1.75 -19.30
C MET A 488 22.32 0.36 -19.47
N LEU A 489 22.72 -0.37 -20.52
CA LEU A 489 22.11 -1.64 -20.91
C LEU A 489 23.20 -2.71 -21.04
N ASP A 490 23.09 -3.84 -20.35
CA ASP A 490 24.12 -4.91 -20.39
C ASP A 490 23.52 -6.32 -20.47
N GLY A 491 23.93 -7.13 -21.44
CA GLY A 491 23.46 -8.52 -21.58
C GLY A 491 21.95 -8.68 -21.87
N VAL A 492 21.28 -7.59 -22.27
CA VAL A 492 19.82 -7.57 -22.47
C VAL A 492 19.46 -8.18 -23.82
N LYS A 493 18.49 -9.11 -23.84
CA LYS A 493 17.95 -9.71 -25.07
C LYS A 493 16.59 -9.10 -25.37
N SER A 494 16.40 -8.52 -26.55
CA SER A 494 15.12 -7.95 -26.98
C SER A 494 14.71 -8.55 -28.32
N TYR A 495 13.63 -9.32 -28.34
CA TYR A 495 13.27 -10.13 -29.51
C TYR A 495 11.78 -10.25 -29.80
N ARG A 496 11.46 -10.38 -31.11
CA ARG A 496 10.10 -10.46 -31.66
C ARG A 496 9.20 -9.25 -31.36
N ASN A 497 9.80 -8.11 -31.01
CA ASN A 497 9.14 -6.82 -30.80
C ASN A 497 9.03 -6.03 -32.12
N SER A 498 8.35 -4.87 -32.13
CA SER A 498 8.47 -3.90 -33.24
C SER A 498 9.86 -3.26 -33.28
N LYS A 499 10.48 -2.96 -32.13
CA LYS A 499 11.89 -2.57 -32.07
C LYS A 499 12.59 -3.29 -30.93
N GLY A 500 13.84 -3.68 -31.12
CA GLY A 500 14.69 -4.12 -30.02
C GLY A 500 14.89 -2.98 -29.01
N LEU A 501 15.38 -1.85 -29.52
CA LEU A 501 15.61 -0.59 -28.79
C LEU A 501 15.19 0.61 -29.66
N GLN A 502 14.32 1.49 -29.15
CA GLN A 502 13.93 2.78 -29.75
C GLN A 502 14.47 3.94 -28.89
N VAL A 503 15.03 4.99 -29.51
CA VAL A 503 15.69 6.10 -28.79
C VAL A 503 15.43 7.46 -29.45
N ASP A 504 14.57 8.26 -28.84
CA ASP A 504 14.03 9.49 -29.42
C ASP A 504 14.56 10.77 -28.74
N SER A 505 14.10 11.92 -29.25
CA SER A 505 14.27 13.27 -28.67
C SER A 505 15.72 13.70 -28.41
N ALA A 506 16.20 13.51 -27.19
CA ALA A 506 17.54 13.85 -26.71
C ALA A 506 18.06 12.82 -25.70
N ALA A 507 17.47 11.62 -25.67
CA ALA A 507 17.99 10.51 -24.87
C ALA A 507 19.27 9.93 -25.48
N TRP A 508 20.05 9.22 -24.67
CA TRP A 508 21.26 8.53 -25.10
C TRP A 508 21.47 7.23 -24.30
N PHE A 509 22.27 6.33 -24.84
CA PHE A 509 22.54 5.05 -24.20
C PHE A 509 23.99 4.59 -24.42
N GLU A 510 24.47 3.76 -23.49
CA GLU A 510 25.62 2.89 -23.70
C GLU A 510 25.11 1.45 -23.50
N ALA A 511 25.37 0.59 -24.47
CA ALA A 511 24.83 -0.75 -24.51
C ALA A 511 25.92 -1.79 -24.81
N THR A 512 26.10 -2.76 -23.90
CA THR A 512 27.05 -3.87 -23.99
C THR A 512 26.32 -5.21 -24.06
N ASN A 513 26.94 -6.22 -24.69
CA ASN A 513 26.47 -7.61 -24.65
C ASN A 513 25.01 -7.84 -25.12
N MET A 514 24.42 -6.92 -25.88
CA MET A 514 23.01 -6.96 -26.26
C MET A 514 22.70 -8.05 -27.30
N VAL A 515 21.51 -8.64 -27.23
CA VAL A 515 20.98 -9.52 -28.29
C VAL A 515 19.67 -8.94 -28.84
N LEU A 516 19.73 -8.25 -29.98
CA LEU A 516 18.59 -7.54 -30.58
C LEU A 516 18.15 -8.28 -31.85
N ALA A 517 17.24 -9.24 -31.69
CA ALA A 517 17.02 -10.30 -32.69
C ALA A 517 15.55 -10.50 -33.10
N GLN A 518 15.30 -10.85 -34.35
CA GLN A 518 13.96 -11.20 -34.87
C GLN A 518 12.86 -10.13 -34.67
N ASN A 519 13.22 -8.86 -34.40
CA ASN A 519 12.27 -7.74 -34.27
C ASN A 519 11.83 -7.22 -35.66
N GLN A 520 11.03 -6.15 -35.72
CA GLN A 520 10.89 -5.40 -36.97
C GLN A 520 12.21 -4.66 -37.25
N ASN A 521 12.65 -3.74 -36.38
CA ASN A 521 14.00 -3.16 -36.43
C ASN A 521 14.82 -3.54 -35.17
N GLY A 522 16.13 -3.71 -35.29
CA GLY A 522 17.02 -4.00 -34.16
C GLY A 522 17.15 -2.79 -33.22
N VAL A 523 17.80 -1.73 -33.70
CA VAL A 523 17.91 -0.43 -33.01
C VAL A 523 17.35 0.68 -33.90
N GLN A 524 16.50 1.56 -33.36
CA GLN A 524 15.97 2.73 -34.04
C GLN A 524 16.26 4.01 -33.26
N VAL A 525 17.00 4.94 -33.88
CA VAL A 525 17.55 6.12 -33.23
C VAL A 525 17.07 7.39 -33.96
N THR A 526 16.11 8.13 -33.39
CA THR A 526 15.49 9.30 -34.04
C THR A 526 15.87 10.62 -33.39
N GLN A 527 16.51 11.53 -34.13
CA GLN A 527 16.82 12.88 -33.62
C GLN A 527 15.68 13.87 -33.95
N THR A 528 15.12 14.51 -32.92
CA THR A 528 14.15 15.61 -33.04
C THR A 528 14.54 16.86 -32.25
N SER A 529 15.52 16.77 -31.35
CA SER A 529 16.06 17.88 -30.55
C SER A 529 17.29 18.53 -31.18
N SER A 530 17.59 19.79 -30.81
CA SER A 530 18.83 20.48 -31.17
C SER A 530 20.03 20.12 -30.30
N THR A 531 19.86 19.37 -29.21
CA THR A 531 20.96 18.93 -28.34
C THR A 531 21.69 17.75 -28.98
N PRO A 532 22.99 17.87 -29.32
CA PRO A 532 23.74 16.74 -29.85
C PRO A 532 23.94 15.68 -28.79
N GLN A 533 23.74 14.42 -29.15
CA GLN A 533 23.99 13.27 -28.28
C GLN A 533 24.92 12.24 -28.94
N SER A 534 25.60 11.46 -28.11
CA SER A 534 26.39 10.29 -28.51
C SER A 534 25.82 9.05 -27.85
N SER A 535 25.84 7.91 -28.52
CA SER A 535 25.46 6.62 -27.94
C SER A 535 26.35 5.52 -28.51
N THR A 536 26.48 4.42 -27.78
CA THR A 536 27.42 3.35 -28.13
C THR A 536 26.75 1.98 -28.02
N ILE A 537 26.98 1.16 -29.04
CA ILE A 537 26.71 -0.28 -29.05
C ILE A 537 28.08 -0.98 -29.05
N HIS A 538 28.35 -1.81 -28.05
CA HIS A 538 29.60 -2.54 -27.89
C HIS A 538 29.35 -4.03 -27.71
N SER A 539 30.21 -4.88 -28.28
CA SER A 539 30.20 -6.35 -28.07
C SER A 539 28.79 -6.95 -28.12
N SER A 540 27.99 -6.61 -29.13
CA SER A 540 26.56 -6.94 -29.21
C SER A 540 26.24 -7.73 -30.48
N THR A 541 25.11 -8.43 -30.50
CA THR A 541 24.60 -9.16 -31.67
C THR A 541 23.22 -8.64 -32.08
N ILE A 542 23.11 -8.16 -33.32
CA ILE A 542 21.89 -7.60 -33.91
C ILE A 542 21.55 -8.41 -35.16
N ASP A 543 20.62 -9.37 -35.03
CA ASP A 543 20.46 -10.43 -36.04
C ASP A 543 19.01 -10.70 -36.47
N GLY A 544 18.80 -10.88 -37.78
CA GLY A 544 17.57 -11.45 -38.33
C GLY A 544 16.32 -10.58 -38.13
N ASN A 545 16.47 -9.28 -37.84
CA ASN A 545 15.35 -8.36 -37.76
C ASN A 545 14.76 -8.14 -39.16
N SER A 546 13.44 -8.02 -39.29
CA SER A 546 12.77 -8.06 -40.60
C SER A 546 12.93 -6.78 -41.45
N GLY A 547 13.31 -5.69 -40.81
CA GLY A 547 13.72 -4.41 -41.37
C GLY A 547 15.21 -4.17 -41.08
N ASP A 548 15.52 -3.03 -40.48
CA ASP A 548 16.91 -2.57 -40.31
C ASP A 548 17.57 -3.18 -39.06
N GLY A 549 18.87 -3.47 -39.16
CA GLY A 549 19.68 -3.83 -37.99
C GLY A 549 19.85 -2.61 -37.07
N VAL A 550 20.43 -1.53 -37.60
CA VAL A 550 20.58 -0.25 -36.91
C VAL A 550 20.15 0.90 -37.81
N TYR A 551 19.12 1.64 -37.39
CA TYR A 551 18.61 2.83 -38.07
C TYR A 551 18.96 4.11 -37.30
N LEU A 552 19.63 5.07 -37.95
CA LEU A 552 19.80 6.44 -37.43
C LEU A 552 19.14 7.45 -38.38
N GLY A 553 18.12 8.19 -37.91
CA GLY A 553 17.39 9.16 -38.73
C GLY A 553 16.76 10.30 -37.93
N GLY A 554 15.89 11.10 -38.57
CA GLY A 554 15.21 12.22 -37.92
C GLY A 554 14.78 13.34 -38.87
N SER A 555 14.65 14.56 -38.34
CA SER A 555 14.32 15.77 -39.11
C SER A 555 15.21 16.98 -38.78
N GLY A 556 15.35 17.92 -39.72
CA GLY A 556 15.97 19.24 -39.49
C GLY A 556 17.46 19.32 -39.85
N SER A 557 18.26 19.93 -38.96
CA SER A 557 19.71 20.15 -39.13
C SER A 557 20.42 19.92 -37.80
N TYR A 558 20.04 18.83 -37.14
CA TYR A 558 20.55 18.41 -35.85
C TYR A 558 21.59 17.30 -36.04
N SER A 559 22.54 17.19 -35.13
CA SER A 559 23.58 16.16 -35.17
C SER A 559 23.40 15.14 -34.05
N ARG A 560 23.58 13.87 -34.37
CA ARG A 560 23.66 12.76 -33.41
C ARG A 560 24.83 11.85 -33.83
N SER A 561 25.48 11.22 -32.87
CA SER A 561 26.58 10.28 -33.13
C SER A 561 26.26 8.91 -32.54
N LEU A 562 26.52 7.85 -33.30
CA LEU A 562 26.37 6.47 -32.87
C LEU A 562 27.68 5.72 -33.11
N LYS A 563 28.16 4.99 -32.11
CA LYS A 563 29.33 4.11 -32.22
C LYS A 563 28.89 2.65 -32.21
N ILE A 564 29.54 1.84 -33.04
CA ILE A 564 29.29 0.40 -33.14
C ILE A 564 30.65 -0.30 -33.09
N ILE A 565 30.91 -1.03 -32.00
CA ILE A 565 32.23 -1.60 -31.66
C ILE A 565 32.08 -3.08 -31.30
N ASN A 566 33.02 -3.93 -31.73
CA ASN A 566 33.03 -5.39 -31.47
C ASN A 566 31.69 -6.11 -31.71
N SER A 567 30.82 -5.61 -32.60
CA SER A 567 29.43 -6.09 -32.71
C SER A 567 29.16 -6.83 -34.01
N ASN A 568 28.28 -7.83 -33.96
CA ASN A 568 27.71 -8.46 -35.16
C ASN A 568 26.41 -7.75 -35.55
N VAL A 569 26.25 -7.40 -36.82
CA VAL A 569 25.02 -6.86 -37.40
C VAL A 569 24.70 -7.64 -38.68
N THR A 570 23.87 -8.67 -38.56
CA THR A 570 23.79 -9.75 -39.55
C THR A 570 22.37 -10.17 -39.92
N ASN A 571 22.19 -10.67 -41.15
CA ASN A 571 20.95 -11.29 -41.62
C ASN A 571 19.67 -10.41 -41.55
N ASN A 572 19.79 -9.09 -41.38
CA ASN A 572 18.64 -8.18 -41.28
C ASN A 572 17.99 -7.96 -42.67
N GLY A 573 16.67 -7.75 -42.70
CA GLY A 573 15.85 -7.81 -43.91
C GLY A 573 15.90 -6.59 -44.82
N LEU A 574 16.27 -5.43 -44.28
CA LEU A 574 16.62 -4.20 -44.99
C LEU A 574 18.10 -3.90 -44.76
N ASP A 575 18.46 -2.70 -44.31
CA ASP A 575 19.85 -2.32 -44.15
C ASP A 575 20.47 -2.87 -42.87
N GLY A 576 21.74 -3.29 -42.95
CA GLY A 576 22.52 -3.62 -41.76
C GLY A 576 22.64 -2.39 -40.85
N ILE A 577 23.13 -1.28 -41.43
CA ILE A 577 23.28 0.00 -40.74
C ILE A 577 22.90 1.14 -41.72
N GLU A 578 21.75 1.81 -41.48
CA GLU A 578 21.28 2.98 -42.26
C GLU A 578 21.54 4.29 -41.50
N LYS A 579 21.98 5.33 -42.22
CA LYS A 579 22.08 6.72 -41.70
C LYS A 579 21.27 7.71 -42.56
N TYR A 580 20.02 7.94 -42.21
CA TYR A 580 19.07 8.71 -43.03
C TYR A 580 19.10 10.24 -42.78
N TYR A 581 19.09 11.01 -43.89
CA TYR A 581 18.82 12.46 -43.98
C TYR A 581 19.68 13.49 -43.19
N TYR A 582 20.89 13.16 -42.73
CA TYR A 582 21.77 14.15 -42.07
C TYR A 582 23.21 14.24 -42.62
N SER A 583 23.69 15.48 -42.81
CA SER A 583 25.09 15.79 -43.14
C SER A 583 26.02 15.89 -41.93
N ASP A 584 25.45 16.13 -40.75
CA ASP A 584 26.19 16.54 -39.53
C ASP A 584 26.14 15.46 -38.43
N SER A 585 25.43 14.35 -38.68
CA SER A 585 25.38 13.15 -37.83
C SER A 585 26.41 12.11 -38.29
N SER A 586 26.97 11.33 -37.37
CA SER A 586 27.97 10.29 -37.66
C SER A 586 27.55 8.91 -37.16
N VAL A 587 27.99 7.87 -37.88
CA VAL A 587 28.01 6.50 -37.39
C VAL A 587 29.43 5.98 -37.51
N ASP A 588 30.10 5.78 -36.36
CA ASP A 588 31.49 5.35 -36.28
C ASP A 588 31.53 3.84 -35.99
N ILE A 589 31.85 3.05 -37.02
CA ILE A 589 31.75 1.58 -37.01
C ILE A 589 33.15 1.00 -37.03
N THR A 590 33.55 0.25 -35.99
CA THR A 590 34.89 -0.32 -35.86
C THR A 590 34.87 -1.73 -35.28
N TYR A 591 35.83 -2.58 -35.69
CA TYR A 591 36.01 -3.96 -35.19
C TYR A 591 34.71 -4.78 -35.16
N SER A 592 33.79 -4.50 -36.08
CA SER A 592 32.44 -5.07 -36.10
C SER A 592 32.21 -5.85 -37.38
N ASN A 593 31.40 -6.91 -37.32
CA ASN A 593 31.06 -7.74 -38.46
C ASN A 593 29.67 -7.37 -38.99
N VAL A 594 29.60 -6.90 -40.24
CA VAL A 594 28.33 -6.51 -40.87
C VAL A 594 28.18 -7.33 -42.15
N TRP A 595 27.21 -8.25 -42.15
CA TRP A 595 27.17 -9.31 -43.17
C TRP A 595 25.78 -9.89 -43.44
N SER A 596 25.49 -10.08 -44.73
CA SER A 596 24.29 -10.77 -45.25
C SER A 596 22.97 -10.10 -44.86
N ASN A 597 23.00 -8.78 -44.64
CA ASN A 597 21.80 -7.95 -44.60
C ASN A 597 21.27 -7.72 -46.04
N GLY A 598 20.16 -7.01 -46.21
CA GLY A 598 19.60 -6.66 -47.53
C GLY A 598 20.57 -5.82 -48.36
N ASP A 599 21.08 -4.76 -47.76
CA ASP A 599 22.37 -4.11 -48.07
C ASP A 599 23.11 -3.91 -46.73
N ASP A 600 24.44 -4.06 -46.68
CA ASP A 600 25.16 -4.05 -45.38
C ASP A 600 25.32 -2.63 -44.79
N TYR A 601 25.25 -1.56 -45.61
CA TYR A 601 25.42 -0.16 -45.19
C TYR A 601 24.73 0.82 -46.17
N ASP A 602 23.90 1.78 -45.70
CA ASP A 602 23.47 2.96 -46.49
C ASP A 602 23.81 4.31 -45.82
N ASP A 603 24.25 5.25 -46.66
CA ASP A 603 24.94 6.53 -46.36
C ASP A 603 26.00 6.46 -45.22
N THR A 604 26.57 5.27 -45.01
CA THR A 604 27.67 5.00 -44.08
C THR A 604 28.61 3.92 -44.67
N SER A 605 29.67 3.53 -43.96
CA SER A 605 30.61 2.50 -44.43
C SER A 605 31.49 1.93 -43.32
N ALA A 606 31.98 0.70 -43.52
CA ALA A 606 32.94 0.01 -42.68
C ALA A 606 34.18 0.87 -42.31
N GLY A 607 34.46 1.00 -41.01
CA GLY A 607 35.67 1.65 -40.50
C GLY A 607 36.81 0.67 -40.18
N THR A 608 37.67 1.05 -39.23
CA THR A 608 38.85 0.26 -38.83
C THR A 608 38.46 -1.08 -38.22
N GLY A 609 39.08 -2.18 -38.65
CA GLY A 609 38.89 -3.50 -38.06
C GLY A 609 37.62 -4.23 -38.48
N CYS A 610 36.67 -3.57 -39.16
CA CYS A 610 35.42 -4.21 -39.55
C CYS A 610 35.61 -5.34 -40.57
N ILE A 611 34.78 -6.36 -40.44
CA ILE A 611 34.72 -7.53 -41.33
C ILE A 611 33.30 -7.69 -41.91
N SER A 612 33.16 -8.58 -42.89
CA SER A 612 31.87 -8.95 -43.49
C SER A 612 31.94 -10.42 -43.92
N ALA A 613 31.52 -11.30 -43.02
CA ALA A 613 31.53 -12.75 -43.21
C ALA A 613 30.59 -13.45 -42.22
N ASN A 614 30.28 -14.72 -42.46
CA ASN A 614 29.37 -15.49 -41.62
C ASN A 614 29.92 -15.64 -40.18
N PRO A 615 29.20 -15.21 -39.13
CA PRO A 615 29.59 -15.42 -37.73
C PRO A 615 29.63 -16.89 -37.29
N PHE A 616 29.00 -17.81 -38.05
CA PHE A 616 28.79 -19.21 -37.65
C PHE A 616 28.22 -19.34 -36.23
N TYR A 617 27.04 -18.74 -35.99
CA TYR A 617 26.30 -18.92 -34.74
C TYR A 617 25.85 -20.38 -34.51
N THR A 618 25.61 -20.76 -33.26
CA THR A 618 25.17 -22.10 -32.88
C THR A 618 23.73 -22.44 -33.30
N ASP A 619 22.72 -21.67 -32.87
CA ASP A 619 21.31 -21.88 -33.28
C ASP A 619 20.45 -20.59 -33.20
N THR A 620 20.46 -19.83 -34.30
CA THR A 620 19.68 -18.58 -34.40
C THR A 620 18.16 -18.79 -34.40
N ALA A 621 17.65 -20.02 -34.59
CA ALA A 621 16.22 -20.29 -34.48
C ALA A 621 15.75 -20.31 -33.03
N ASN A 622 16.64 -20.70 -32.11
CA ASN A 622 16.42 -20.69 -30.66
C ASN A 622 17.12 -19.52 -29.95
N LEU A 623 17.54 -18.49 -30.70
CA LEU A 623 18.24 -17.28 -30.22
C LEU A 623 19.62 -17.54 -29.58
N ASP A 624 20.23 -18.71 -29.85
CA ASP A 624 21.61 -19.00 -29.46
C ASP A 624 22.58 -18.43 -30.49
N TYR A 625 23.17 -17.28 -30.13
CA TYR A 625 24.16 -16.54 -30.91
C TYR A 625 25.60 -16.78 -30.44
N SER A 626 25.85 -17.85 -29.68
CA SER A 626 27.21 -18.32 -29.38
C SER A 626 27.97 -18.65 -30.66
N LEU A 627 29.27 -18.37 -30.72
CA LEU A 627 30.09 -18.62 -31.91
C LEU A 627 30.49 -20.12 -32.01
N MET A 628 30.46 -20.70 -33.21
CA MET A 628 31.03 -22.02 -33.48
C MET A 628 32.52 -21.96 -33.82
N MET A 629 33.22 -23.08 -33.58
CA MET A 629 34.62 -23.29 -33.97
C MET A 629 34.86 -22.94 -35.46
N GLY A 630 35.79 -22.02 -35.70
CA GLY A 630 36.12 -21.55 -37.06
C GLY A 630 35.25 -20.40 -37.56
N SER A 631 34.45 -19.77 -36.68
CA SER A 631 34.01 -18.39 -36.87
C SER A 631 35.20 -17.45 -37.11
N VAL A 632 34.94 -16.39 -37.88
CA VAL A 632 35.90 -15.30 -38.12
C VAL A 632 35.69 -14.12 -37.18
N CYS A 633 34.72 -14.23 -36.27
CA CYS A 633 34.48 -13.26 -35.19
C CYS A 633 35.31 -13.56 -33.94
N ILE A 634 35.88 -14.78 -33.86
CA ILE A 634 36.80 -15.23 -32.81
C ILE A 634 38.12 -14.46 -32.92
N ASP A 635 38.64 -13.96 -31.79
CA ASP A 635 39.90 -13.20 -31.64
C ASP A 635 40.00 -11.95 -32.57
N ALA A 636 38.85 -11.40 -33.00
CA ALA A 636 38.77 -10.37 -34.05
C ALA A 636 38.39 -8.96 -33.54
N GLY A 637 37.95 -8.82 -32.30
CA GLY A 637 37.57 -7.56 -31.67
C GLY A 637 38.76 -6.72 -31.16
N ASP A 638 38.48 -5.48 -30.76
CA ASP A 638 39.47 -4.61 -30.08
C ASP A 638 39.28 -4.62 -28.56
N GLY A 639 40.40 -4.65 -27.83
CA GLY A 639 40.43 -4.66 -26.37
C GLY A 639 40.53 -3.28 -25.73
N ALA A 640 40.50 -2.19 -26.50
CA ALA A 640 40.66 -0.84 -25.96
C ALA A 640 39.45 -0.33 -25.16
N THR A 641 38.26 -0.90 -25.38
CA THR A 641 36.98 -0.50 -24.74
C THR A 641 36.03 -1.68 -24.44
N ALA A 642 36.48 -2.92 -24.59
CA ALA A 642 35.63 -4.10 -24.41
C ALA A 642 35.11 -4.25 -22.96
N PRO A 643 33.88 -4.77 -22.77
CA PRO A 643 33.40 -5.17 -21.44
C PRO A 643 34.27 -6.31 -20.89
N ASP A 644 34.29 -6.43 -19.57
CA ASP A 644 35.02 -7.48 -18.83
C ASP A 644 34.27 -8.82 -18.79
N HIS A 645 33.06 -8.88 -19.35
CA HIS A 645 32.23 -10.08 -19.43
C HIS A 645 31.34 -10.13 -20.69
N ASP A 646 30.68 -11.27 -20.94
CA ASP A 646 29.74 -11.52 -22.05
C ASP A 646 28.27 -11.57 -21.61
N ALA A 647 27.33 -11.81 -22.54
CA ALA A 647 25.89 -11.85 -22.29
C ALA A 647 25.41 -12.96 -21.32
N LEU A 648 26.29 -13.87 -20.90
CA LEU A 648 26.03 -14.90 -19.89
C LEU A 648 26.79 -14.63 -18.57
N GLY A 649 27.57 -13.55 -18.51
CA GLY A 649 28.44 -13.23 -17.38
C GLY A 649 29.84 -13.87 -17.47
N ASN A 650 30.20 -14.54 -18.57
CA ASN A 650 31.52 -15.14 -18.72
C ASN A 650 32.60 -14.05 -18.86
N ALA A 651 33.71 -14.16 -18.14
CA ALA A 651 34.78 -13.16 -18.17
C ALA A 651 35.47 -13.08 -19.56
N ARG A 652 35.74 -11.86 -20.02
CA ARG A 652 36.49 -11.56 -21.26
C ARG A 652 37.86 -10.92 -20.95
N PRO A 653 38.92 -11.19 -21.75
CA PRO A 653 38.93 -12.08 -22.91
C PRO A 653 39.17 -13.54 -22.52
N ALA A 654 38.57 -14.47 -23.26
CA ALA A 654 38.86 -15.91 -23.16
C ALA A 654 39.91 -16.36 -24.21
N ASP A 655 40.63 -17.45 -23.96
CA ASP A 655 41.58 -18.03 -24.94
C ASP A 655 40.85 -19.05 -25.83
N GLY A 656 40.05 -18.54 -26.78
CA GLY A 656 39.09 -19.33 -27.55
C GLY A 656 39.70 -20.38 -28.48
N ASP A 657 40.84 -20.09 -29.13
CA ASP A 657 41.50 -21.02 -30.08
C ASP A 657 42.87 -21.57 -29.60
N GLY A 658 43.47 -21.00 -28.54
CA GLY A 658 44.76 -21.40 -28.00
C GLY A 658 45.98 -20.90 -28.80
N VAL A 659 45.82 -19.94 -29.71
CA VAL A 659 46.85 -19.43 -30.62
C VAL A 659 46.95 -17.91 -30.51
N ASN A 660 48.16 -17.43 -30.22
CA ASN A 660 48.48 -16.03 -29.86
C ASN A 660 48.01 -15.62 -28.45
N GLY A 661 46.96 -16.26 -27.92
CA GLY A 661 46.45 -16.09 -26.56
C GLY A 661 45.38 -15.00 -26.46
N ALA A 662 44.45 -15.20 -25.52
CA ALA A 662 43.21 -14.45 -25.29
C ALA A 662 43.15 -13.03 -25.91
N ALA A 663 42.39 -12.91 -27.00
CA ALA A 663 41.87 -11.65 -27.52
C ALA A 663 40.35 -11.62 -27.38
N TYR A 664 39.70 -10.54 -27.82
CA TYR A 664 38.26 -10.33 -27.62
C TYR A 664 37.48 -10.73 -28.85
N ASP A 665 36.31 -11.32 -28.67
CA ASP A 665 35.43 -11.69 -29.78
C ASP A 665 34.54 -10.54 -30.26
N ILE A 666 34.05 -10.69 -31.50
CA ILE A 666 33.00 -9.85 -32.07
C ILE A 666 31.65 -10.51 -31.79
N GLY A 667 30.83 -9.89 -30.95
CA GLY A 667 29.46 -10.31 -30.62
C GLY A 667 29.13 -10.31 -29.12
N ALA A 668 27.86 -10.63 -28.82
CA ALA A 668 27.31 -10.71 -27.46
C ALA A 668 27.91 -11.81 -26.58
N TYR A 669 28.53 -12.83 -27.17
CA TYR A 669 29.06 -14.01 -26.49
C TYR A 669 30.57 -14.13 -26.74
N GLU A 670 31.29 -14.79 -25.82
CA GLU A 670 32.71 -15.11 -25.98
C GLU A 670 32.90 -16.60 -26.33
N TYR A 671 33.76 -16.92 -27.31
CA TYR A 671 34.05 -18.29 -27.70
C TYR A 671 35.01 -19.00 -26.73
N GLY A 672 34.80 -20.29 -26.52
CA GLY A 672 35.64 -21.10 -25.63
C GLY A 672 35.35 -20.90 -24.14
N ALA A 673 34.46 -19.98 -23.77
CA ALA A 673 33.89 -19.82 -22.43
C ALA A 673 32.91 -20.96 -22.05
N ALA A 674 33.33 -22.21 -22.26
CA ALA A 674 32.64 -23.38 -21.73
C ALA A 674 32.90 -23.49 -20.22
N SER A 675 31.94 -24.07 -19.49
CA SER A 675 32.00 -24.22 -18.04
C SER A 675 33.27 -24.98 -17.59
N GLN A 676 33.88 -24.53 -16.49
CA GLN A 676 35.17 -25.04 -16.02
C GLN A 676 35.02 -25.94 -14.81
N CYS A 677 34.50 -27.15 -15.06
CA CYS A 677 34.43 -28.22 -14.07
C CYS A 677 35.63 -28.27 -13.12
N GLY A 678 35.37 -27.98 -11.85
CA GLY A 678 36.36 -27.82 -10.79
C GLY A 678 36.41 -26.43 -10.16
N ASP A 679 35.55 -25.48 -10.55
CA ASP A 679 35.56 -24.11 -10.00
C ASP A 679 34.61 -23.89 -8.79
N GLY A 680 33.61 -24.77 -8.62
CA GLY A 680 32.66 -24.75 -7.50
C GLY A 680 31.30 -24.11 -7.80
N ASN A 681 31.02 -23.77 -9.06
CA ASN A 681 29.73 -23.27 -9.53
C ASN A 681 29.24 -24.18 -10.66
N THR A 682 27.97 -24.60 -10.64
CA THR A 682 27.46 -25.50 -11.70
C THR A 682 27.05 -24.71 -12.94
N GLY A 683 27.84 -24.83 -14.02
CA GLY A 683 27.64 -24.11 -15.27
C GLY A 683 26.76 -24.83 -16.31
N PRO A 684 26.45 -24.19 -17.45
CA PRO A 684 25.60 -24.78 -18.49
C PRO A 684 26.18 -26.06 -19.11
N GLY A 685 25.53 -27.19 -18.83
CA GLY A 685 25.93 -28.52 -19.30
C GLY A 685 26.59 -29.40 -18.23
N GLU A 686 26.87 -28.85 -17.05
CA GLU A 686 27.32 -29.59 -15.88
C GLU A 686 26.12 -30.11 -15.07
N VAL A 687 26.28 -31.27 -14.45
CA VAL A 687 25.24 -31.89 -13.61
C VAL A 687 25.42 -31.49 -12.15
N CYS A 688 26.66 -31.21 -11.74
CA CYS A 688 27.03 -30.61 -10.45
C CYS A 688 28.51 -30.19 -10.49
N ASP A 689 28.94 -29.29 -9.58
CA ASP A 689 30.35 -28.93 -9.37
C ASP A 689 30.65 -28.69 -7.87
N ASP A 690 31.55 -29.48 -7.27
CA ASP A 690 32.03 -29.36 -5.87
C ASP A 690 33.44 -28.70 -5.77
N GLY A 691 33.85 -27.99 -6.81
CA GLY A 691 35.12 -27.28 -6.96
C GLY A 691 36.32 -28.22 -7.03
N ALA A 692 37.39 -27.84 -6.34
CA ALA A 692 38.63 -28.62 -6.26
C ALA A 692 38.48 -30.03 -5.63
N ASN A 693 37.28 -30.42 -5.20
CA ASN A 693 36.95 -31.77 -4.75
C ASN A 693 36.53 -32.70 -5.90
N ASN A 694 36.20 -32.20 -7.10
CA ASN A 694 35.69 -33.00 -8.21
C ASN A 694 36.63 -34.17 -8.58
N GLY A 695 36.06 -35.36 -8.74
CA GLY A 695 36.79 -36.62 -8.85
C GLY A 695 37.17 -37.28 -7.51
N SER A 696 36.78 -36.69 -6.37
CA SER A 696 36.91 -37.29 -5.04
C SER A 696 35.66 -38.07 -4.65
N TYR A 697 35.83 -39.02 -3.72
CA TYR A 697 34.73 -39.85 -3.22
C TYR A 697 33.66 -39.01 -2.49
N GLY A 698 32.39 -39.20 -2.87
CA GLY A 698 31.24 -38.45 -2.35
C GLY A 698 30.89 -37.17 -3.11
N TYR A 699 31.68 -36.77 -4.11
CA TYR A 699 31.57 -35.52 -4.86
C TYR A 699 31.34 -35.77 -6.38
N CYS A 700 31.19 -34.72 -7.19
CA CYS A 700 31.01 -34.79 -8.65
C CYS A 700 32.15 -35.50 -9.39
N LEU A 701 31.88 -35.98 -10.62
CA LEU A 701 32.92 -36.48 -11.53
C LEU A 701 33.94 -35.38 -11.86
N SER A 702 35.18 -35.77 -12.18
CA SER A 702 36.25 -34.84 -12.60
C SER A 702 36.05 -34.22 -13.99
N ASP A 703 34.88 -34.42 -14.60
CA ASP A 703 34.40 -33.80 -15.84
C ASP A 703 32.96 -33.25 -15.69
N CYS A 704 32.42 -33.26 -14.47
CA CYS A 704 31.12 -32.69 -14.07
C CYS A 704 29.91 -33.20 -14.87
N SER A 705 30.09 -34.28 -15.62
CA SER A 705 29.05 -34.95 -16.41
C SER A 705 28.03 -35.75 -15.58
N GLY A 706 28.22 -35.78 -14.25
CA GLY A 706 27.39 -36.50 -13.29
C GLY A 706 27.98 -36.50 -11.88
N LEU A 707 27.21 -37.03 -10.93
CA LEU A 707 27.70 -37.38 -9.60
C LEU A 707 28.83 -38.41 -9.72
N GLY A 708 29.88 -38.24 -8.93
CA GLY A 708 31.03 -39.14 -8.90
C GLY A 708 30.84 -40.32 -7.95
N ALA A 709 31.95 -41.02 -7.72
CA ALA A 709 32.02 -42.29 -7.01
C ALA A 709 31.59 -42.12 -5.53
N ARG A 710 30.56 -42.85 -5.09
CA ARG A 710 29.87 -42.65 -3.80
C ARG A 710 29.04 -43.86 -3.39
N CYS A 711 28.94 -44.09 -2.08
CA CYS A 711 28.04 -45.10 -1.51
C CYS A 711 26.62 -45.02 -2.08
N GLY A 712 26.17 -46.12 -2.69
CA GLY A 712 24.91 -46.21 -3.41
C GLY A 712 25.04 -46.10 -4.93
N ASP A 713 26.25 -46.09 -5.51
CA ASP A 713 26.45 -46.17 -6.97
C ASP A 713 26.57 -47.62 -7.49
N GLY A 714 26.81 -48.59 -6.60
CA GLY A 714 26.88 -50.03 -6.90
C GLY A 714 28.28 -50.52 -7.28
N THR A 715 29.33 -49.80 -6.93
CA THR A 715 30.70 -50.07 -7.40
C THR A 715 31.75 -49.99 -6.28
N VAL A 716 31.79 -50.98 -5.37
CA VAL A 716 32.64 -51.01 -4.16
C VAL A 716 34.03 -50.33 -4.27
N GLN A 717 34.14 -49.13 -3.74
CA GLN A 717 35.32 -48.28 -3.70
C GLN A 717 36.16 -48.59 -2.45
N SER A 718 36.89 -49.70 -2.55
CA SER A 718 37.70 -50.37 -1.50
C SER A 718 38.70 -49.56 -0.65
N SER A 719 38.79 -48.23 -0.79
CA SER A 719 39.50 -47.32 0.12
C SER A 719 38.58 -46.53 1.07
N HIS A 720 37.28 -46.47 0.78
CA HIS A 720 36.26 -45.77 1.55
C HIS A 720 35.09 -46.69 1.94
N GLU A 721 34.86 -47.76 1.18
CA GLU A 721 33.73 -48.68 1.33
C GLU A 721 34.20 -50.13 1.58
N THR A 722 33.32 -50.92 2.20
CA THR A 722 33.50 -52.37 2.42
C THR A 722 32.63 -53.21 1.50
N CYS A 723 31.46 -52.69 1.14
CA CYS A 723 30.53 -53.14 0.12
C CYS A 723 29.79 -51.92 -0.45
N ASP A 724 29.16 -52.07 -1.61
CA ASP A 724 28.22 -51.14 -2.22
C ASP A 724 27.44 -51.94 -3.27
N ASP A 725 26.15 -52.15 -3.00
CA ASP A 725 25.20 -52.85 -3.86
C ASP A 725 24.23 -51.85 -4.54
N GLY A 726 24.52 -50.55 -4.46
CA GLY A 726 23.87 -49.48 -5.21
C GLY A 726 22.54 -49.07 -4.60
N ALA A 727 21.49 -49.03 -5.43
CA ALA A 727 20.12 -48.76 -4.98
C ALA A 727 19.58 -49.84 -4.02
N ASP A 728 20.22 -51.01 -3.95
CA ASP A 728 19.88 -52.07 -3.00
C ASP A 728 20.58 -51.87 -1.62
N ASN A 729 21.41 -50.83 -1.42
CA ASN A 729 21.97 -50.52 -0.10
C ASN A 729 20.85 -50.22 0.92
N GLY A 730 21.02 -50.75 2.13
CA GLY A 730 20.00 -50.80 3.17
C GLY A 730 19.07 -52.01 3.07
N SER A 731 19.09 -52.75 1.96
CA SER A 731 18.28 -53.97 1.78
C SER A 731 18.92 -55.18 2.46
N TYR A 732 18.06 -56.11 2.90
CA TYR A 732 18.47 -57.35 3.55
C TYR A 732 19.42 -58.20 2.70
N GLY A 733 20.53 -58.64 3.29
CA GLY A 733 21.61 -59.39 2.65
C GLY A 733 22.66 -58.55 1.90
N PHE A 734 22.40 -57.27 1.68
CA PHE A 734 23.26 -56.33 0.93
C PHE A 734 24.02 -55.38 1.88
N CYS A 735 24.74 -54.39 1.36
CA CYS A 735 25.44 -53.40 2.18
C CYS A 735 24.49 -52.46 2.95
N ASN A 736 24.98 -51.83 4.02
CA ASN A 736 24.23 -50.82 4.78
C ASN A 736 24.30 -49.42 4.10
N ASN A 737 23.46 -48.49 4.57
CA ASN A 737 23.37 -47.11 4.03
C ASN A 737 24.64 -46.26 4.22
N THR A 738 25.65 -46.78 4.92
CA THR A 738 26.94 -46.12 5.17
C THR A 738 28.12 -46.82 4.47
N CYS A 739 27.86 -47.89 3.72
CA CYS A 739 28.82 -48.74 3.01
C CYS A 739 29.98 -49.33 3.88
N ASP A 740 29.86 -49.26 5.21
CA ASP A 740 30.89 -49.67 6.17
C ASP A 740 30.62 -51.05 6.81
N GLY A 741 29.48 -51.67 6.48
CA GLY A 741 29.15 -53.04 6.88
C GLY A 741 27.95 -53.61 6.12
N GLN A 742 27.69 -54.90 6.29
CA GLN A 742 26.56 -55.59 5.68
C GLN A 742 25.28 -55.42 6.53
N ALA A 743 24.13 -55.37 5.89
CA ALA A 743 22.83 -55.48 6.52
C ALA A 743 22.56 -56.93 7.00
N ALA A 744 21.48 -57.07 7.77
CA ALA A 744 20.79 -58.29 8.19
C ALA A 744 20.94 -59.50 7.23
N TYR A 745 21.31 -60.70 7.73
CA TYR A 745 21.44 -61.95 6.96
C TYR A 745 21.46 -63.27 7.79
N CYS A 746 20.87 -64.31 7.21
CA CYS A 746 20.76 -65.67 7.79
C CYS A 746 22.09 -66.28 8.29
N GLY A 747 22.05 -66.75 9.54
CA GLY A 747 23.12 -67.51 10.19
C GLY A 747 23.97 -66.68 11.17
N ASP A 748 23.65 -65.39 11.36
CA ASP A 748 24.29 -64.52 12.33
C ASP A 748 23.84 -64.79 13.79
N GLY A 749 22.71 -65.48 13.96
CA GLY A 749 22.12 -65.85 15.25
C GLY A 749 21.10 -64.86 15.81
N THR A 750 20.59 -63.92 15.01
CA THR A 750 19.60 -62.92 15.40
C THR A 750 18.53 -62.70 14.33
N VAL A 751 17.42 -63.42 14.41
CA VAL A 751 16.28 -63.37 13.45
C VAL A 751 16.03 -61.96 12.90
N ASN A 752 16.49 -61.71 11.67
CA ASN A 752 16.44 -60.40 11.05
C ASN A 752 16.03 -60.46 9.55
N GLY A 753 15.48 -59.35 9.06
CA GLY A 753 14.92 -59.20 7.71
C GLY A 753 14.01 -60.34 7.22
N ASN A 754 14.53 -61.25 6.37
CA ASN A 754 13.72 -62.29 5.72
C ASN A 754 13.89 -63.72 6.28
N GLU A 755 14.65 -63.89 7.36
CA GLU A 755 14.68 -65.17 8.09
C GLU A 755 13.32 -65.52 8.68
N THR A 756 12.88 -66.76 8.51
CA THR A 756 11.71 -67.30 9.23
C THR A 756 12.13 -67.74 10.64
N CYS A 757 13.34 -68.29 10.79
CA CYS A 757 14.02 -68.46 12.08
C CYS A 757 15.53 -68.65 11.88
N ASP A 758 16.33 -68.29 12.88
CA ASP A 758 17.78 -68.53 12.89
C ASP A 758 18.25 -68.99 14.30
N ASP A 759 18.57 -70.28 14.43
CA ASP A 759 19.23 -70.86 15.61
C ASP A 759 20.77 -70.76 15.52
N GLY A 760 21.29 -69.97 14.58
CA GLY A 760 22.69 -69.79 14.24
C GLY A 760 23.33 -71.11 13.81
N SER A 761 24.45 -71.47 14.46
CA SER A 761 25.20 -72.69 14.14
C SER A 761 24.46 -74.03 14.38
N ASN A 762 23.22 -74.02 14.86
CA ASN A 762 22.40 -75.23 15.09
C ASN A 762 21.51 -75.60 13.89
N ASN A 763 21.34 -74.67 12.94
CA ASN A 763 20.51 -74.80 11.74
C ASN A 763 20.82 -76.12 10.98
N GLY A 764 19.79 -76.93 10.75
CA GLY A 764 19.88 -78.28 10.17
C GLY A 764 19.60 -79.43 11.16
N SER A 765 18.99 -79.16 12.32
CA SER A 765 18.70 -80.16 13.37
C SER A 765 17.19 -80.43 13.51
N TYR A 766 16.79 -81.63 13.96
CA TYR A 766 15.38 -82.00 14.19
C TYR A 766 14.76 -81.11 15.28
N GLY A 767 13.65 -80.42 14.98
CA GLY A 767 13.02 -79.42 15.85
C GLY A 767 13.73 -78.06 15.92
N TYR A 768 14.56 -77.72 14.94
CA TYR A 768 15.29 -76.44 14.79
C TYR A 768 15.24 -75.99 13.31
N CYS A 769 15.69 -74.78 12.99
CA CYS A 769 15.65 -74.22 11.62
C CYS A 769 16.34 -75.11 10.57
N LEU A 770 15.95 -75.00 9.30
CA LEU A 770 16.72 -75.53 8.15
C LEU A 770 18.06 -74.80 8.01
N GLY A 771 19.02 -75.44 7.35
CA GLY A 771 20.41 -74.95 7.18
C GLY A 771 20.58 -73.66 6.34
N ASP A 772 19.48 -73.02 5.96
CA ASP A 772 19.37 -71.82 5.14
C ASP A 772 18.34 -70.81 5.70
N CYS A 773 17.91 -70.98 6.95
CA CYS A 773 16.94 -70.13 7.69
C CYS A 773 15.56 -69.97 7.03
N SER A 774 15.28 -70.70 5.94
CA SER A 774 14.09 -70.49 5.10
C SER A 774 12.80 -71.04 5.72
N ASP A 775 12.90 -72.10 6.52
CA ASP A 775 11.80 -72.79 7.21
C ASP A 775 12.35 -73.65 8.36
N MET A 776 11.48 -74.36 9.10
CA MET A 776 11.86 -75.31 10.15
C MET A 776 12.21 -76.71 9.61
N GLY A 777 13.20 -77.36 10.23
CA GLY A 777 13.54 -78.77 10.02
C GLY A 777 12.58 -79.73 10.73
N PRO A 778 12.51 -81.02 10.32
CA PRO A 778 11.40 -81.94 10.62
C PRO A 778 10.96 -82.00 12.08
N TYR A 779 9.63 -82.09 12.28
CA TYR A 779 8.96 -81.97 13.58
C TYR A 779 7.53 -82.54 13.54
N CYS A 780 7.00 -82.96 14.70
CA CYS A 780 5.61 -83.35 14.86
C CYS A 780 4.67 -82.19 14.47
N GLY A 781 3.86 -82.38 13.44
CA GLY A 781 3.14 -81.30 12.74
C GLY A 781 3.46 -81.16 11.25
N ASP A 782 4.52 -81.81 10.73
CA ASP A 782 5.01 -81.61 9.36
C ASP A 782 4.24 -82.34 8.23
N ASP A 783 3.00 -82.77 8.48
CA ASP A 783 2.13 -83.56 7.60
C ASP A 783 2.69 -84.97 7.25
N THR A 784 3.83 -85.36 7.81
CA THR A 784 4.48 -86.64 7.48
C THR A 784 4.97 -87.40 8.72
N ILE A 785 4.27 -88.48 9.10
CA ILE A 785 4.64 -89.36 10.23
C ILE A 785 6.10 -89.84 10.07
N ASN A 786 7.02 -89.22 10.83
CA ASN A 786 8.44 -89.45 10.83
C ASN A 786 8.95 -89.59 12.28
N GLY A 787 10.13 -89.04 12.60
CA GLY A 787 10.69 -88.93 13.95
C GLY A 787 10.38 -90.10 14.90
N ASN A 788 9.44 -89.86 15.81
CA ASN A 788 8.95 -90.82 16.80
C ASN A 788 7.41 -90.83 16.94
N GLU A 789 6.69 -90.25 15.97
CA GLU A 789 5.25 -90.04 15.98
C GLU A 789 4.41 -91.34 15.85
N THR A 790 3.11 -91.25 16.14
CA THR A 790 2.14 -92.35 15.94
C THR A 790 0.95 -91.99 15.05
N CYS A 791 0.70 -90.70 14.88
CA CYS A 791 -0.18 -90.09 13.89
C CYS A 791 0.40 -88.71 13.60
N ASP A 792 0.21 -88.21 12.38
CA ASP A 792 0.50 -86.84 12.03
C ASP A 792 -0.56 -86.46 10.99
N ASP A 793 -1.52 -85.63 11.42
CA ASP A 793 -2.55 -85.03 10.58
C ASP A 793 -2.12 -83.58 10.17
N GLY A 794 -0.82 -83.29 10.23
CA GLY A 794 -0.20 -82.04 9.80
C GLY A 794 -0.33 -80.88 10.76
N SER A 795 -0.47 -79.70 10.18
CA SER A 795 -0.93 -78.47 10.85
C SER A 795 -2.25 -78.63 11.62
N ASN A 796 -3.00 -79.73 11.41
CA ASN A 796 -4.17 -80.09 12.19
C ASN A 796 -3.84 -80.85 13.50
N ASN A 797 -2.56 -81.08 13.84
CA ASN A 797 -2.17 -81.71 15.09
C ASN A 797 -2.39 -80.77 16.29
N GLY A 798 -3.51 -80.99 16.98
CA GLY A 798 -4.09 -80.14 18.01
C GLY A 798 -5.56 -79.84 17.72
N SER A 799 -5.97 -79.94 16.45
CA SER A 799 -7.22 -79.38 15.96
C SER A 799 -8.45 -80.26 16.22
N PRO A 800 -9.60 -79.63 16.52
CA PRO A 800 -10.92 -80.25 16.58
C PRO A 800 -11.20 -81.27 15.44
N GLY A 801 -11.19 -82.58 15.77
CA GLY A 801 -11.45 -83.69 14.84
C GLY A 801 -10.22 -84.47 14.34
N TYR A 802 -9.00 -83.98 14.61
CA TYR A 802 -7.73 -84.50 14.09
C TYR A 802 -6.80 -84.95 15.23
N CYS A 803 -5.56 -85.37 14.95
CA CYS A 803 -4.59 -85.75 15.98
C CYS A 803 -4.19 -84.59 16.90
N ASN A 804 -3.51 -84.89 18.01
CA ASN A 804 -3.12 -83.92 19.04
C ASN A 804 -1.71 -83.37 18.78
N ALA A 805 -1.41 -82.20 19.35
CA ALA A 805 -0.15 -81.47 19.17
C ALA A 805 1.13 -82.21 19.66
N ASN A 806 1.00 -83.44 20.17
CA ASN A 806 2.10 -84.30 20.56
C ASN A 806 2.19 -85.57 19.67
N CYS A 807 1.39 -85.67 18.60
CA CYS A 807 1.36 -86.79 17.65
C CYS A 807 1.02 -88.17 18.27
N THR A 808 0.08 -88.18 19.24
CA THR A 808 -0.26 -89.36 20.09
C THR A 808 -1.75 -89.81 20.13
N GLY A 809 -2.69 -89.10 19.51
CA GLY A 809 -4.14 -89.43 19.51
C GLY A 809 -5.05 -88.23 19.21
N GLN A 810 -6.36 -88.43 18.98
CA GLN A 810 -7.24 -87.40 18.37
C GLN A 810 -8.16 -86.58 19.31
N VAL A 811 -8.67 -85.45 18.77
CA VAL A 811 -9.51 -84.38 19.38
C VAL A 811 -10.92 -84.34 18.69
N ALA A 812 -11.87 -83.50 19.11
CA ALA A 812 -13.28 -83.47 18.65
C ALA A 812 -13.73 -82.13 18.02
N SER A 813 -14.67 -82.14 17.06
CA SER A 813 -14.90 -81.09 16.04
C SER A 813 -16.14 -80.19 16.22
N CYS A 814 -15.94 -78.88 16.04
CA CYS A 814 -16.94 -77.81 15.89
C CYS A 814 -17.59 -77.77 14.48
N GLY A 815 -18.74 -77.09 14.36
CA GLY A 815 -19.24 -76.50 13.11
C GLY A 815 -20.35 -77.31 12.42
N ASP A 816 -20.90 -78.31 13.09
CA ASP A 816 -22.01 -79.14 12.57
C ASP A 816 -23.41 -78.63 12.97
N GLY A 817 -23.45 -77.50 13.68
CA GLY A 817 -24.67 -76.84 14.16
C GLY A 817 -25.23 -77.46 15.44
N GLN A 818 -24.42 -78.17 16.24
CA GLN A 818 -24.83 -78.86 17.47
C GLN A 818 -23.78 -78.72 18.59
N VAL A 819 -23.84 -77.63 19.38
CA VAL A 819 -22.92 -77.36 20.51
C VAL A 819 -22.56 -78.60 21.35
N GLN A 820 -21.32 -79.06 21.22
CA GLN A 820 -20.77 -80.29 21.83
C GLN A 820 -20.01 -80.02 23.14
N SER A 821 -19.44 -81.09 23.73
CA SER A 821 -18.77 -81.05 25.03
C SER A 821 -17.36 -80.44 24.98
N GLY A 822 -17.30 -79.14 24.69
CA GLY A 822 -16.07 -78.34 24.56
C GLY A 822 -16.33 -76.96 23.94
N GLU A 823 -17.51 -76.77 23.36
CA GLU A 823 -17.90 -75.61 22.55
C GLU A 823 -18.79 -74.65 23.37
N ALA A 824 -18.72 -73.36 23.07
CA ALA A 824 -19.56 -72.33 23.68
C ALA A 824 -20.82 -72.05 22.84
N CYS A 825 -20.68 -71.99 21.52
CA CYS A 825 -21.80 -71.81 20.58
C CYS A 825 -21.45 -72.35 19.18
N ASP A 826 -22.47 -72.73 18.40
CA ASP A 826 -22.31 -73.28 17.05
C ASP A 826 -23.52 -72.89 16.18
N ASP A 827 -23.34 -71.90 15.31
CA ASP A 827 -24.29 -71.44 14.29
C ASP A 827 -24.15 -72.24 12.97
N GLY A 828 -23.34 -73.31 12.95
CA GLY A 828 -23.06 -74.17 11.81
C GLY A 828 -22.25 -73.46 10.73
N ALA A 829 -22.74 -73.48 9.49
CA ALA A 829 -22.05 -72.91 8.32
C ALA A 829 -21.93 -71.37 8.32
N ASN A 830 -22.41 -70.69 9.36
CA ASN A 830 -22.20 -69.26 9.59
C ASN A 830 -21.03 -68.96 10.54
N ASN A 831 -20.45 -69.97 11.21
CA ASN A 831 -19.31 -69.76 12.10
C ASN A 831 -18.13 -69.13 11.34
N GLY A 832 -17.49 -68.13 11.93
CA GLY A 832 -16.43 -67.35 11.29
C GLY A 832 -16.92 -66.26 10.34
N GLN A 833 -18.23 -66.00 10.25
CA GLN A 833 -18.77 -64.77 9.66
C GLN A 833 -18.91 -63.68 10.72
N TYR A 834 -18.77 -62.42 10.30
CA TYR A 834 -18.88 -61.24 11.14
C TYR A 834 -20.25 -61.17 11.85
N GLY A 835 -20.25 -61.06 13.17
CA GLY A 835 -21.44 -61.08 14.02
C GLY A 835 -22.04 -62.46 14.35
N TYR A 836 -21.31 -63.56 14.10
CA TYR A 836 -21.71 -64.95 14.44
C TYR A 836 -20.67 -65.63 15.34
N CYS A 837 -20.90 -66.89 15.75
CA CYS A 837 -19.91 -67.67 16.51
C CYS A 837 -18.53 -67.75 15.82
N ALA A 838 -17.47 -67.87 16.60
CA ALA A 838 -16.11 -68.10 16.11
C ALA A 838 -16.02 -69.39 15.27
N ALA A 839 -15.10 -69.43 14.32
CA ALA A 839 -14.92 -70.56 13.39
C ALA A 839 -14.64 -71.91 14.09
N ASP A 840 -14.15 -71.87 15.34
CA ASP A 840 -13.82 -73.01 16.20
C ASP A 840 -14.84 -73.26 17.33
N CYS A 841 -15.97 -72.53 17.36
CA CYS A 841 -17.03 -72.62 18.36
C CYS A 841 -16.59 -72.24 19.80
N SER A 842 -15.41 -71.62 19.98
CA SER A 842 -14.88 -71.26 21.31
C SER A 842 -15.65 -70.13 22.01
N GLY A 843 -16.33 -69.28 21.24
CA GLY A 843 -17.11 -68.14 21.72
C GLY A 843 -17.79 -67.38 20.58
N PRO A 844 -18.22 -66.11 20.82
CA PRO A 844 -18.50 -65.16 19.75
C PRO A 844 -17.29 -65.03 18.82
N GLY A 845 -17.54 -64.79 17.54
CA GLY A 845 -16.52 -64.47 16.55
C GLY A 845 -16.50 -62.98 16.21
N PRO A 846 -15.61 -62.58 15.28
CA PRO A 846 -15.48 -61.25 14.67
C PRO A 846 -16.66 -60.29 14.82
N SER A 847 -16.55 -59.26 15.68
CA SER A 847 -17.56 -58.21 15.77
C SER A 847 -17.09 -56.96 16.53
N CYS A 848 -17.25 -55.80 15.90
CA CYS A 848 -16.97 -54.47 16.48
C CYS A 848 -17.28 -54.34 17.98
N GLY A 849 -16.27 -53.88 18.71
CA GLY A 849 -16.21 -53.82 20.16
C GLY A 849 -15.76 -55.12 20.82
N ASP A 850 -14.99 -55.97 20.14
CA ASP A 850 -14.42 -57.20 20.72
C ASP A 850 -12.98 -57.06 21.26
N GLY A 851 -12.28 -55.99 20.88
CA GLY A 851 -10.93 -55.63 21.33
C GLY A 851 -9.83 -56.02 20.34
N THR A 852 -10.19 -56.40 19.11
CA THR A 852 -9.23 -56.92 18.12
C THR A 852 -9.67 -56.61 16.69
N VAL A 853 -9.06 -55.62 16.02
CA VAL A 853 -9.37 -55.24 14.63
C VAL A 853 -9.40 -56.45 13.69
N ASN A 854 -10.58 -56.79 13.16
CA ASN A 854 -10.82 -58.02 12.43
C ASN A 854 -11.91 -57.87 11.33
N GLY A 855 -12.07 -58.91 10.49
CA GLY A 855 -13.12 -58.93 9.46
C GLY A 855 -12.98 -57.83 8.38
N ASN A 856 -13.76 -56.76 8.52
CA ASN A 856 -13.77 -55.59 7.63
C ASN A 856 -13.58 -54.25 8.37
N GLU A 857 -13.10 -54.32 9.60
CA GLU A 857 -12.90 -53.17 10.49
C GLU A 857 -11.62 -52.40 10.13
N ALA A 858 -11.61 -51.10 10.38
CA ALA A 858 -10.42 -50.25 10.30
C ALA A 858 -9.74 -50.09 11.68
N CYS A 859 -10.53 -50.19 12.75
CA CYS A 859 -10.11 -50.17 14.16
C CYS A 859 -11.09 -51.04 14.99
N ASP A 860 -10.74 -51.34 16.23
CA ASP A 860 -11.62 -51.87 17.28
C ASP A 860 -10.92 -51.59 18.62
N ASP A 861 -11.62 -50.93 19.55
CA ASP A 861 -11.09 -50.51 20.86
C ASP A 861 -11.60 -51.36 22.05
N GLY A 862 -12.38 -52.40 21.78
CA GLY A 862 -13.04 -53.25 22.78
C GLY A 862 -14.38 -52.72 23.30
N ASN A 863 -14.96 -51.70 22.66
CA ASN A 863 -16.29 -51.20 23.03
C ASN A 863 -17.12 -50.65 21.84
N LEU A 864 -18.25 -49.98 22.12
CA LEU A 864 -19.22 -49.50 21.12
C LEU A 864 -19.57 -48.03 21.35
N SER A 865 -18.53 -47.24 21.63
CA SER A 865 -18.58 -45.80 21.76
C SER A 865 -18.14 -45.12 20.45
N ASN A 866 -18.12 -43.79 20.43
CA ASN A 866 -17.71 -42.95 19.29
C ASN A 866 -16.91 -41.74 19.82
N THR A 867 -16.06 -41.89 20.84
CA THR A 867 -15.35 -40.77 21.52
C THR A 867 -14.01 -41.24 22.11
N ASP A 868 -13.41 -42.24 21.46
CA ASP A 868 -12.32 -43.10 21.88
C ASP A 868 -11.68 -43.71 20.62
N ASP A 869 -10.66 -44.57 20.74
CA ASP A 869 -9.80 -45.04 19.62
C ASP A 869 -10.54 -45.64 18.40
N CYS A 870 -11.85 -45.94 18.50
CA CYS A 870 -12.66 -46.40 17.39
C CYS A 870 -14.14 -45.95 17.44
N LEU A 871 -14.77 -45.78 16.27
CA LEU A 871 -16.22 -45.58 16.15
C LEU A 871 -16.98 -46.92 16.29
N ASN A 872 -18.24 -46.92 16.74
CA ASN A 872 -19.05 -48.14 16.87
C ASN A 872 -19.51 -48.79 15.55
N THR A 873 -19.11 -48.23 14.40
CA THR A 873 -19.16 -48.87 13.07
C THR A 873 -17.87 -49.63 12.74
N CYS A 874 -16.85 -49.51 13.59
CA CYS A 874 -15.47 -49.93 13.42
C CYS A 874 -14.80 -49.36 12.15
N GLU A 875 -15.08 -48.09 11.91
CA GLU A 875 -14.37 -47.18 11.01
C GLU A 875 -13.48 -46.28 11.87
N ALA A 876 -12.28 -45.94 11.38
CA ALA A 876 -11.32 -45.13 12.14
C ALA A 876 -11.87 -43.72 12.39
N PRO A 877 -11.65 -43.13 13.58
CA PRO A 877 -12.02 -41.75 13.85
C PRO A 877 -11.27 -40.81 12.91
N THR A 878 -11.92 -39.73 12.48
CA THR A 878 -11.34 -38.75 11.57
C THR A 878 -11.71 -37.33 11.98
N CYS A 879 -10.71 -36.52 12.30
CA CYS A 879 -10.86 -35.09 12.57
C CYS A 879 -11.81 -34.41 11.58
N GLY A 880 -12.87 -33.79 12.10
CA GLY A 880 -13.99 -33.21 11.35
C GLY A 880 -15.23 -34.11 11.27
N ASP A 881 -15.37 -35.17 12.09
CA ASP A 881 -16.51 -36.10 12.05
C ASP A 881 -17.63 -35.82 13.06
N GLY A 882 -17.42 -34.89 14.00
CA GLY A 882 -18.40 -34.42 14.98
C GLY A 882 -18.31 -35.07 16.36
N TYR A 883 -17.24 -35.81 16.65
CA TYR A 883 -16.97 -36.43 17.94
C TYR A 883 -15.53 -36.14 18.39
N VAL A 884 -15.33 -35.81 19.66
CA VAL A 884 -13.97 -35.62 20.22
C VAL A 884 -13.48 -36.94 20.79
N HIS A 885 -12.43 -37.50 20.21
CA HIS A 885 -11.85 -38.79 20.57
C HIS A 885 -10.76 -38.62 21.65
N ALA A 886 -11.07 -39.04 22.88
CA ALA A 886 -10.25 -38.75 24.04
C ALA A 886 -8.87 -39.43 24.00
N GLU A 887 -7.81 -38.66 24.27
CA GLU A 887 -6.38 -39.05 24.15
C GLU A 887 -5.89 -39.26 22.69
N VAL A 888 -6.77 -39.09 21.68
CA VAL A 888 -6.42 -39.04 20.24
C VAL A 888 -6.34 -37.59 19.73
N GLU A 889 -7.29 -36.75 20.13
CA GLU A 889 -7.38 -35.34 19.70
C GLU A 889 -7.89 -34.41 20.82
N GLU A 890 -7.73 -33.10 20.66
CA GLU A 890 -8.04 -32.10 21.71
C GLU A 890 -9.42 -31.46 21.55
N CYS A 891 -9.92 -31.42 20.31
CA CYS A 891 -11.20 -30.84 19.91
C CYS A 891 -11.74 -31.54 18.65
N ASP A 892 -13.01 -31.35 18.33
CA ASP A 892 -13.63 -31.62 17.03
C ASP A 892 -14.92 -30.78 16.99
N ASP A 893 -15.20 -30.11 15.87
CA ASP A 893 -16.39 -29.30 15.66
C ASP A 893 -17.29 -29.78 14.47
N ALA A 894 -16.91 -30.89 13.83
CA ALA A 894 -17.40 -31.40 12.54
C ALA A 894 -16.93 -30.65 11.27
N ASN A 895 -15.78 -29.98 11.29
CA ASN A 895 -15.19 -29.34 10.10
C ASN A 895 -13.64 -29.50 10.01
N ASN A 896 -13.00 -28.88 9.01
CA ASN A 896 -11.54 -28.87 8.79
C ASN A 896 -11.06 -27.47 8.34
N ASP A 897 -11.33 -26.43 9.13
CA ASP A 897 -11.10 -25.02 8.82
C ASP A 897 -10.11 -24.42 9.83
N ASN A 898 -8.93 -24.01 9.34
CA ASN A 898 -7.85 -23.46 10.17
C ASN A 898 -8.12 -21.99 10.56
N THR A 899 -9.38 -21.61 10.76
CA THR A 899 -9.79 -20.24 11.15
C THR A 899 -10.86 -20.22 12.24
N ASP A 900 -11.12 -21.35 12.91
CA ASP A 900 -11.94 -21.41 14.13
C ASP A 900 -11.23 -22.10 15.32
N ALA A 901 -11.95 -22.50 16.36
CA ALA A 901 -11.34 -23.01 17.59
C ALA A 901 -10.69 -24.40 17.48
N CYS A 902 -10.86 -25.11 16.36
CA CYS A 902 -10.30 -26.44 16.14
C CYS A 902 -9.67 -26.61 14.74
N VAL A 903 -8.34 -26.60 14.66
CA VAL A 903 -7.60 -26.59 13.38
C VAL A 903 -7.39 -27.99 12.79
N GLU A 904 -7.00 -28.07 11.52
CA GLU A 904 -6.66 -29.31 10.82
C GLU A 904 -5.66 -30.17 11.62
N GLY A 905 -6.07 -31.40 11.96
CA GLY A 905 -5.37 -32.26 12.92
C GLY A 905 -6.02 -32.32 14.30
N CYS A 906 -7.09 -31.54 14.53
CA CYS A 906 -7.94 -31.55 15.71
C CYS A 906 -7.20 -31.23 17.02
N VAL A 907 -6.33 -30.24 16.89
CA VAL A 907 -5.63 -29.55 17.99
C VAL A 907 -6.40 -28.27 18.29
N ALA A 908 -6.44 -27.84 19.55
CA ALA A 908 -7.00 -26.54 19.88
C ALA A 908 -6.16 -25.42 19.24
N ALA A 909 -6.81 -24.38 18.70
CA ALA A 909 -6.14 -23.20 18.15
C ALA A 909 -5.12 -22.58 19.13
N VAL A 910 -3.96 -22.16 18.62
CA VAL A 910 -2.85 -21.62 19.43
C VAL A 910 -2.33 -20.32 18.84
N CYS A 911 -2.30 -19.27 19.66
CA CYS A 911 -1.67 -18.00 19.35
C CYS A 911 -0.21 -18.15 18.86
N GLY A 912 0.14 -17.42 17.81
CA GLY A 912 1.45 -17.43 17.16
C GLY A 912 1.57 -18.44 16.01
N ASP A 913 0.47 -18.93 15.43
CA ASP A 913 0.50 -19.95 14.35
C ASP A 913 0.23 -19.41 12.93
N SER A 914 0.06 -18.09 12.79
CA SER A 914 -0.26 -17.34 11.56
C SER A 914 -1.74 -17.38 11.11
N TYR A 915 -2.66 -17.89 11.94
CA TYR A 915 -4.10 -17.89 11.66
C TYR A 915 -4.89 -17.15 12.74
N VAL A 916 -5.83 -16.27 12.35
CA VAL A 916 -6.69 -15.53 13.29
C VAL A 916 -8.00 -16.29 13.53
N HIS A 917 -8.11 -16.99 14.65
CA HIS A 917 -9.20 -17.92 14.92
C HIS A 917 -10.46 -17.22 15.44
N GLN A 918 -11.57 -17.39 14.71
CA GLN A 918 -12.78 -16.58 14.85
C GLN A 918 -13.44 -16.72 16.23
N GLY A 919 -13.21 -15.72 17.08
CA GLY A 919 -13.81 -15.64 18.42
C GLY A 919 -13.04 -16.41 19.50
N VAL A 920 -11.85 -16.92 19.17
CA VAL A 920 -10.82 -17.31 20.15
C VAL A 920 -10.01 -16.06 20.52
N GLU A 921 -9.55 -15.31 19.51
CA GLU A 921 -8.59 -14.21 19.69
C GLU A 921 -8.89 -12.97 18.81
N GLY A 922 -8.01 -11.97 18.85
CA GLY A 922 -8.18 -10.67 18.18
C GLY A 922 -7.21 -10.38 17.04
N CYS A 923 -6.03 -11.00 17.04
CA CYS A 923 -4.97 -10.93 16.03
C CYS A 923 -4.09 -12.17 16.14
N ASP A 924 -3.28 -12.43 15.11
CA ASP A 924 -2.18 -13.39 15.12
C ASP A 924 -1.18 -12.91 14.05
N ASP A 925 0.10 -12.88 14.39
CA ASP A 925 1.23 -12.49 13.53
C ASP A 925 2.36 -13.56 13.52
N GLY A 926 2.02 -14.80 13.87
CA GLY A 926 2.86 -15.98 13.68
C GLY A 926 4.09 -16.07 14.60
N ASN A 927 4.13 -15.34 15.72
CA ASN A 927 5.29 -15.35 16.62
C ASN A 927 4.98 -15.01 18.10
N ASP A 928 6.02 -15.02 18.95
CA ASP A 928 5.96 -14.83 20.42
C ASP A 928 6.35 -13.40 20.89
N ASP A 929 6.56 -12.42 19.98
CA ASP A 929 6.84 -11.04 20.39
C ASP A 929 5.56 -10.37 20.94
N ASN A 930 5.73 -9.27 21.66
CA ASN A 930 4.65 -8.44 22.19
C ASN A 930 4.76 -6.98 21.71
N THR A 931 5.65 -6.72 20.74
CA THR A 931 6.08 -5.37 20.33
C THR A 931 6.10 -5.17 18.80
N ASP A 932 5.34 -5.96 18.04
CA ASP A 932 5.32 -5.98 16.57
C ASP A 932 3.92 -5.83 15.93
N GLY A 933 2.83 -6.23 16.58
CA GLY A 933 1.47 -5.97 16.07
C GLY A 933 0.34 -6.71 16.80
N CYS A 934 0.67 -7.81 17.46
CA CYS A 934 -0.18 -8.54 18.39
C CYS A 934 0.54 -8.66 19.76
N THR A 935 0.11 -9.64 20.57
CA THR A 935 0.68 -9.94 21.90
C THR A 935 0.69 -11.46 22.09
N ASP A 936 1.48 -11.98 23.04
CA ASP A 936 1.57 -13.43 23.32
C ASP A 936 0.27 -14.07 23.88
N GLY A 937 -0.75 -13.26 24.15
CA GLY A 937 -2.12 -13.66 24.45
C GLY A 937 -3.11 -13.49 23.28
N CYS A 938 -2.61 -13.22 22.08
CA CYS A 938 -3.32 -12.87 20.85
C CYS A 938 -4.42 -11.80 21.02
N THR A 939 -4.11 -10.80 21.86
CA THR A 939 -4.92 -9.60 22.05
C THR A 939 -4.38 -8.43 21.24
N LEU A 940 -5.29 -7.66 20.61
CA LEU A 940 -4.96 -6.46 19.85
C LEU A 940 -4.28 -5.41 20.74
N VAL A 941 -3.27 -4.75 20.16
CA VAL A 941 -2.52 -3.63 20.76
C VAL A 941 -3.44 -2.59 21.40
N SER A 942 -3.11 -2.15 22.62
CA SER A 942 -4.02 -1.36 23.45
C SER A 942 -3.31 -0.52 24.51
N CYS A 943 -2.91 0.68 24.12
CA CYS A 943 -2.38 1.74 24.99
C CYS A 943 -2.91 1.74 26.44
N GLY A 944 -1.97 1.74 27.38
CA GLY A 944 -2.16 1.66 28.82
C GLY A 944 -1.94 0.26 29.40
N ASP A 945 -1.23 -0.65 28.71
CA ASP A 945 -0.99 -2.04 29.16
C ASP A 945 0.40 -2.26 29.82
N GLY A 946 1.36 -1.39 29.52
CA GLY A 946 2.72 -1.38 30.04
C GLY A 946 3.81 -1.83 29.06
N GLN A 947 3.47 -2.22 27.83
CA GLN A 947 4.43 -2.43 26.72
C GLN A 947 4.38 -1.23 25.75
N VAL A 948 5.49 -0.95 25.05
CA VAL A 948 5.51 0.10 24.00
C VAL A 948 5.53 -0.59 22.65
N GLN A 949 4.44 -0.48 21.90
CA GLN A 949 4.16 -1.24 20.68
C GLN A 949 4.31 -0.37 19.41
N PRO A 950 4.27 -0.92 18.19
CA PRO A 950 4.52 -0.13 16.98
C PRO A 950 3.42 0.90 16.71
N GLY A 951 3.81 2.17 16.70
CA GLY A 951 2.89 3.31 16.63
C GLY A 951 2.78 4.07 17.95
N GLU A 952 3.32 3.53 19.04
CA GLU A 952 3.35 4.15 20.36
C GLU A 952 4.71 4.82 20.65
N GLU A 953 4.69 6.03 21.19
CA GLU A 953 5.89 6.73 21.65
C GLU A 953 6.23 6.42 23.13
N CYS A 954 5.23 5.97 23.87
CA CYS A 954 5.29 5.59 25.27
C CYS A 954 4.09 4.72 25.63
N ASP A 955 4.22 4.00 26.74
CA ASP A 955 3.14 3.43 27.53
C ASP A 955 3.65 3.43 28.99
N ASP A 956 2.78 3.65 29.97
CA ASP A 956 3.11 3.61 31.41
C ASP A 956 2.22 2.68 32.26
N GLY A 957 1.42 1.83 31.62
CA GLY A 957 0.54 0.83 32.21
C GLY A 957 -0.76 1.40 32.79
N ASN A 958 -1.21 2.55 32.28
CA ASN A 958 -2.37 3.26 32.83
C ASN A 958 -3.09 4.13 31.77
N SER A 959 -4.34 4.53 32.05
CA SER A 959 -5.23 5.22 31.10
C SER A 959 -5.42 6.71 31.44
N SER A 960 -4.35 7.36 31.89
CA SER A 960 -4.34 8.75 32.32
C SER A 960 -3.69 9.65 31.24
N ASN A 961 -3.94 10.96 31.37
CA ASN A 961 -3.42 12.01 30.50
C ASN A 961 -2.79 13.13 31.36
N LEU A 962 -2.36 12.81 32.58
CA LEU A 962 -1.90 13.75 33.62
C LEU A 962 -0.55 13.28 34.20
N ASP A 963 0.23 12.66 33.32
CA ASP A 963 1.46 11.90 33.47
C ASP A 963 2.17 11.96 32.12
N ASN A 964 3.38 11.39 32.02
CA ASN A 964 4.29 11.64 30.89
C ASN A 964 3.90 10.91 29.59
N CYS A 965 2.76 10.23 29.58
CA CYS A 965 2.18 9.52 28.44
C CYS A 965 0.67 9.77 28.44
N LEU A 966 0.09 9.95 27.26
CA LEU A 966 -1.35 10.11 27.09
C LEU A 966 -2.01 8.74 26.88
N ASN A 967 -3.31 8.60 27.14
CA ASN A 967 -4.08 7.39 26.79
C ASN A 967 -4.27 7.15 25.27
N THR A 968 -3.55 7.89 24.43
CA THR A 968 -3.34 7.67 22.99
C THR A 968 -1.89 7.24 22.68
N CYS A 969 -1.08 6.98 23.70
CA CYS A 969 0.31 6.52 23.67
C CYS A 969 1.27 7.39 22.85
N VAL A 970 0.95 8.68 22.76
CA VAL A 970 1.83 9.78 22.41
C VAL A 970 2.43 10.34 23.70
N ARG A 971 3.69 10.80 23.67
CA ARG A 971 4.26 11.45 24.86
C ARG A 971 3.56 12.76 25.14
N SER A 972 3.29 12.99 26.42
CA SER A 972 2.66 14.24 26.85
C SER A 972 3.58 15.43 26.52
N SER A 973 2.98 16.51 26.03
CA SER A 973 3.70 17.68 25.55
C SER A 973 2.88 18.94 25.77
N CYS A 974 3.52 19.99 26.26
CA CYS A 974 2.91 21.30 26.35
C CYS A 974 2.20 21.70 25.04
N GLY A 975 0.94 22.12 25.14
CA GLY A 975 0.06 22.41 24.01
C GLY A 975 -0.85 21.23 23.63
N ASP A 976 -0.92 20.15 24.41
CA ASP A 976 -1.76 18.97 24.11
C ASP A 976 -3.20 19.01 24.68
N GLY A 977 -3.49 20.00 25.53
CA GLY A 977 -4.79 20.19 26.18
C GLY A 977 -4.88 19.57 27.58
N HIS A 978 -3.78 19.06 28.14
CA HIS A 978 -3.78 18.28 29.37
C HIS A 978 -2.66 18.69 30.35
N GLN A 979 -2.86 19.77 31.12
CA GLN A 979 -1.87 20.28 32.09
C GLN A 979 -1.22 19.18 32.98
N GLN A 980 0.07 18.93 32.75
CA GLN A 980 0.85 17.84 33.36
C GLN A 980 1.58 18.23 34.66
N PRO A 981 2.15 17.25 35.41
CA PRO A 981 2.88 17.45 36.68
C PRO A 981 4.23 18.21 36.61
N GLY A 982 4.22 19.39 36.01
CA GLY A 982 5.36 20.32 35.91
C GLY A 982 4.97 21.68 35.33
N GLU A 983 3.77 21.77 34.75
CA GLU A 983 3.29 22.87 33.91
C GLU A 983 2.46 23.87 34.71
N ALA A 984 2.58 25.16 34.39
CA ALA A 984 1.81 26.23 35.06
C ALA A 984 0.39 26.37 34.49
N CYS A 985 0.24 26.03 33.21
CA CYS A 985 -0.96 26.07 32.39
C CYS A 985 -0.79 25.06 31.24
N ASP A 986 -1.89 24.72 30.57
CA ASP A 986 -1.96 24.19 29.20
C ASP A 986 -3.34 24.56 28.65
N ASP A 987 -3.43 24.96 27.38
CA ASP A 987 -4.70 25.27 26.70
C ASP A 987 -4.86 24.64 25.30
N GLY A 988 -4.00 23.66 24.96
CA GLY A 988 -4.10 22.89 23.71
C GLY A 988 -3.57 23.58 22.46
N ASN A 989 -2.61 24.50 22.59
CA ASN A 989 -2.03 25.22 21.46
C ASN A 989 -0.57 25.70 21.67
N ASP A 990 0.12 26.10 20.59
CA ASP A 990 1.54 26.50 20.55
C ASP A 990 1.78 28.04 20.57
N ALA A 991 0.76 28.87 20.85
CA ALA A 991 0.87 30.32 20.68
C ALA A 991 1.49 31.05 21.89
N ASP A 992 2.73 31.53 21.74
CA ASP A 992 3.41 32.44 22.69
C ASP A 992 2.76 33.85 22.81
N ASN A 993 1.47 34.02 22.54
CA ASN A 993 0.77 35.32 22.57
C ASN A 993 -0.62 35.30 23.25
N ASP A 994 -0.94 34.29 24.05
CA ASP A 994 -2.17 34.18 24.83
C ASP A 994 -1.87 33.94 26.33
N ALA A 995 -2.72 33.21 27.06
CA ALA A 995 -2.51 32.96 28.49
C ALA A 995 -1.41 31.93 28.78
N CYS A 996 -1.07 31.03 27.85
CA CYS A 996 -0.12 29.95 28.05
C CYS A 996 0.93 29.87 26.94
N LEU A 997 2.16 30.27 27.26
CA LEU A 997 3.29 30.14 26.35
C LEU A 997 3.55 28.67 26.00
N SER A 998 4.11 28.40 24.82
CA SER A 998 4.55 27.07 24.30
C SER A 998 5.62 26.34 25.16
N THR A 999 5.96 26.91 26.31
CA THR A 999 6.81 26.31 27.34
C THR A 999 6.03 25.93 28.62
N CYS A 1000 4.70 25.98 28.56
CA CYS A 1000 3.70 25.75 29.60
C CYS A 1000 3.96 26.56 30.87
N ARG A 1001 4.14 27.85 30.61
CA ARG A 1001 4.35 28.91 31.58
C ARG A 1001 3.36 30.02 31.26
N ASN A 1002 2.62 30.47 32.27
CA ASN A 1002 1.72 31.60 32.14
C ASN A 1002 2.45 32.82 31.56
N ALA A 1003 1.78 33.56 30.68
CA ALA A 1003 2.21 34.87 30.20
C ALA A 1003 2.63 35.83 31.33
N ALA A 1004 3.56 36.74 31.03
CA ALA A 1004 4.23 37.53 32.06
C ALA A 1004 4.60 38.95 31.61
N CYS A 1005 3.62 39.87 31.74
CA CYS A 1005 3.75 41.32 31.67
C CYS A 1005 5.17 41.88 31.91
N GLY A 1006 5.66 42.62 30.92
CA GLY A 1006 7.00 43.17 30.81
C GLY A 1006 7.97 42.28 30.00
N ASP A 1007 7.47 41.37 29.15
CA ASP A 1007 8.29 40.46 28.34
C ASP A 1007 8.49 40.90 26.87
N GLY A 1008 7.68 41.84 26.40
CA GLY A 1008 7.75 42.44 25.06
C GLY A 1008 6.74 41.89 24.05
N ILE A 1009 5.83 41.02 24.48
CA ILE A 1009 4.71 40.48 23.71
C ILE A 1009 3.41 40.93 24.39
N VAL A 1010 2.40 41.36 23.62
CA VAL A 1010 1.07 41.65 24.18
C VAL A 1010 0.22 40.40 24.09
N HIS A 1011 -0.12 39.83 25.25
CA HIS A 1011 -0.84 38.56 25.37
C HIS A 1011 -2.36 38.77 25.29
N ASP A 1012 -3.01 38.24 24.24
CA ASP A 1012 -4.39 38.60 23.87
C ASP A 1012 -5.41 38.13 24.92
N GLY A 1013 -6.26 39.06 25.37
CA GLY A 1013 -7.21 38.84 26.46
C GLY A 1013 -6.59 38.71 27.86
N VAL A 1014 -5.26 38.73 27.99
CA VAL A 1014 -4.54 38.71 29.28
C VAL A 1014 -4.27 40.13 29.76
N GLU A 1015 -3.86 41.03 28.87
CA GLU A 1015 -3.42 42.39 29.20
C GLU A 1015 -3.72 43.42 28.09
N GLU A 1016 -3.55 44.71 28.38
CA GLU A 1016 -3.90 45.81 27.46
C GLU A 1016 -2.70 46.41 26.72
N CYS A 1017 -1.47 46.18 27.22
CA CYS A 1017 -0.21 46.63 26.64
C CYS A 1017 0.98 45.80 27.17
N ASP A 1018 2.11 45.84 26.48
CA ASP A 1018 3.42 45.44 26.98
C ASP A 1018 4.47 46.28 26.22
N ASP A 1019 5.47 46.83 26.93
CA ASP A 1019 6.57 47.62 26.35
C ASP A 1019 7.98 47.01 26.56
N GLY A 1020 8.03 45.76 27.03
CA GLY A 1020 9.23 44.96 27.25
C GLY A 1020 9.99 45.30 28.53
N ASN A 1021 9.35 45.95 29.49
CA ASN A 1021 10.03 46.45 30.69
C ASN A 1021 9.17 46.47 31.98
N GLY A 1022 9.79 46.85 33.09
CA GLY A 1022 9.23 46.79 34.44
C GLY A 1022 9.13 48.16 35.10
N SER A 1023 8.54 49.12 34.38
CA SER A 1023 8.38 50.51 34.77
C SER A 1023 6.90 50.91 34.81
N ASN A 1024 6.62 52.10 35.34
CA ASN A 1024 5.29 52.73 35.40
C ASN A 1024 5.37 54.20 34.93
N THR A 1025 6.38 54.57 34.14
CA THR A 1025 6.72 55.98 33.81
C THR A 1025 6.91 56.19 32.31
N ASP A 1026 6.23 55.34 31.58
CA ASP A 1026 6.27 54.98 30.16
C ASP A 1026 4.88 54.37 29.84
N SER A 1027 4.62 54.04 28.58
CA SER A 1027 3.25 53.89 28.07
C SER A 1027 2.50 52.63 28.54
N CYS A 1028 3.13 51.77 29.34
CA CYS A 1028 2.51 50.63 30.00
C CYS A 1028 2.92 50.56 31.48
N LEU A 1029 2.02 50.10 32.35
CA LEU A 1029 2.31 49.87 33.78
C LEU A 1029 2.85 48.44 34.01
N VAL A 1030 3.53 48.19 35.14
CA VAL A 1030 3.96 46.83 35.57
C VAL A 1030 2.80 45.87 35.92
N THR A 1031 1.56 46.29 35.70
CA THR A 1031 0.33 45.49 35.75
C THR A 1031 -0.26 45.24 34.36
N CYS A 1032 0.39 45.73 33.30
CA CYS A 1032 0.01 45.70 31.90
C CYS A 1032 -1.41 46.22 31.61
N GLU A 1033 -1.80 47.19 32.44
CA GLU A 1033 -2.83 48.20 32.18
C GLU A 1033 -2.15 49.40 31.49
N ALA A 1034 -2.82 50.02 30.53
CA ALA A 1034 -2.27 51.19 29.82
C ALA A 1034 -2.10 52.39 30.78
N ALA A 1035 -0.96 53.07 30.72
CA ALA A 1035 -0.72 54.27 31.53
C ALA A 1035 -1.74 55.37 31.18
N THR A 1036 -2.34 55.99 32.20
CA THR A 1036 -3.38 57.02 31.99
C THR A 1036 -3.37 58.09 33.07
N CYS A 1037 -3.37 59.35 32.62
CA CYS A 1037 -3.55 60.55 33.45
C CYS A 1037 -4.54 60.35 34.62
N GLY A 1038 -4.02 60.38 35.85
CA GLY A 1038 -4.74 60.13 37.09
C GLY A 1038 -4.52 58.75 37.72
N ASP A 1039 -3.56 57.95 37.26
CA ASP A 1039 -3.28 56.60 37.79
C ASP A 1039 -2.32 56.57 39.00
N GLY A 1040 -1.54 57.63 39.23
CA GLY A 1040 -0.58 57.75 40.32
C GLY A 1040 0.89 57.80 39.89
N TYR A 1041 1.18 57.68 38.59
CA TYR A 1041 2.52 57.71 38.03
C TYR A 1041 2.68 58.79 36.94
N LEU A 1042 3.91 59.23 36.69
CA LEU A 1042 4.21 60.33 35.77
C LEU A 1042 4.87 59.78 34.50
N GLU A 1043 4.15 59.74 33.38
CA GLU A 1043 4.72 59.30 32.10
C GLU A 1043 5.74 60.33 31.57
N ALA A 1044 7.00 59.91 31.43
CA ALA A 1044 8.10 60.80 31.10
C ALA A 1044 8.02 61.34 29.66
N ASP A 1045 8.15 62.67 29.52
CA ASP A 1045 7.99 63.42 28.26
C ASP A 1045 6.59 63.33 27.59
N VAL A 1046 5.60 62.71 28.24
CA VAL A 1046 4.18 62.73 27.84
C VAL A 1046 3.33 63.63 28.76
N GLU A 1047 3.54 63.54 30.08
CA GLU A 1047 2.76 64.26 31.09
C GLU A 1047 3.60 65.28 31.88
N GLU A 1048 3.00 66.41 32.28
CA GLU A 1048 3.69 67.43 33.10
C GLU A 1048 3.49 67.20 34.62
N CYS A 1049 2.45 66.47 35.00
CA CYS A 1049 2.14 66.05 36.37
C CYS A 1049 1.22 64.83 36.36
N ASP A 1050 1.20 64.12 37.48
CA ASP A 1050 0.11 63.24 37.91
C ASP A 1050 -0.05 63.42 39.44
N ASP A 1051 -1.28 63.30 39.95
CA ASP A 1051 -1.57 63.28 41.38
C ASP A 1051 -2.54 62.15 41.83
N GLY A 1052 -2.67 61.11 40.99
CA GLY A 1052 -3.47 59.91 41.26
C GLY A 1052 -4.98 60.10 41.18
N ASN A 1053 -5.44 61.15 40.47
CA ASN A 1053 -6.86 61.35 40.18
C ASN A 1053 -7.13 62.24 38.94
N THR A 1054 -8.41 62.46 38.61
CA THR A 1054 -8.85 63.27 37.45
C THR A 1054 -9.85 64.38 37.80
N ASP A 1055 -9.85 64.87 39.04
CA ASP A 1055 -10.44 66.18 39.35
C ASP A 1055 -9.58 67.32 38.73
N ASN A 1056 -9.93 68.57 39.01
CA ASN A 1056 -9.17 69.76 38.58
C ASN A 1056 -9.24 70.78 39.74
N GLY A 1057 -8.12 71.43 40.06
CA GLY A 1057 -8.02 72.42 41.14
C GLY A 1057 -7.19 71.99 42.36
N ASP A 1058 -6.54 70.82 42.33
CA ASP A 1058 -5.81 70.21 43.44
C ASP A 1058 -4.29 70.10 43.23
N GLY A 1059 -3.80 70.11 41.99
CA GLY A 1059 -2.38 70.27 41.67
C GLY A 1059 -2.07 69.96 40.21
N CYS A 1060 -2.60 68.84 39.74
CA CYS A 1060 -2.69 68.50 38.34
C CYS A 1060 -4.09 68.84 37.78
N SER A 1061 -4.28 68.58 36.49
CA SER A 1061 -5.57 68.74 35.79
C SER A 1061 -5.93 67.42 35.10
N SER A 1062 -7.21 67.23 34.74
CA SER A 1062 -7.70 66.02 34.05
C SER A 1062 -7.27 65.91 32.57
N ALA A 1063 -6.06 66.39 32.27
CA ALA A 1063 -5.32 66.30 31.01
C ALA A 1063 -3.79 66.36 31.27
N CYS A 1064 -3.38 66.11 32.52
CA CYS A 1064 -2.01 65.99 33.02
C CYS A 1064 -1.04 67.14 32.66
N VAL A 1065 -1.59 68.36 32.71
CA VAL A 1065 -0.87 69.65 32.63
C VAL A 1065 -0.87 70.32 33.99
N VAL A 1066 0.27 70.89 34.42
CA VAL A 1066 0.42 71.54 35.73
C VAL A 1066 -0.48 72.76 35.85
N GLU A 1067 -1.34 72.80 36.87
CA GLU A 1067 -2.26 73.93 37.05
C GLU A 1067 -1.54 75.17 37.59
N ALA A 1068 -1.53 76.24 36.78
CA ALA A 1068 -0.91 77.52 37.12
C ALA A 1068 -1.75 78.33 38.14
N GLY A 1069 -1.89 77.80 39.36
CA GLY A 1069 -2.83 78.27 40.39
C GLY A 1069 -2.23 78.62 41.76
N ASP A 1070 -1.51 77.70 42.42
CA ASP A 1070 -1.20 77.81 43.85
C ASP A 1070 0.31 77.84 44.19
N ASP A 1071 0.67 78.60 45.23
CA ASP A 1071 2.06 78.87 45.66
C ASP A 1071 2.11 79.20 47.18
N VAL A 1072 3.29 79.01 47.78
CA VAL A 1072 3.68 79.34 49.18
C VAL A 1072 3.33 78.30 50.27
N GLY A 1073 4.28 77.40 50.57
CA GLY A 1073 4.16 76.39 51.65
C GLY A 1073 5.25 76.32 52.74
N THR A 1074 6.52 76.69 52.46
CA THR A 1074 7.74 76.49 53.31
C THR A 1074 8.18 75.02 53.50
N GLY A 1075 9.47 74.65 53.61
CA GLY A 1075 10.72 75.39 53.44
C GLY A 1075 11.78 75.05 54.50
N GLY A 1076 12.96 74.51 54.12
CA GLY A 1076 14.05 74.25 55.08
C GLY A 1076 15.29 73.53 54.53
N ASP A 1077 16.42 74.23 54.51
CA ASP A 1077 17.79 73.73 54.28
C ASP A 1077 18.27 72.79 55.42
N ALA A 1078 18.88 71.64 55.06
CA ALA A 1078 20.10 71.11 55.70
C ALA A 1078 20.57 69.79 55.04
N GLY A 1079 21.82 69.77 54.54
CA GLY A 1079 22.51 68.52 54.19
C GLY A 1079 23.39 67.98 55.32
N THR A 1080 23.29 66.69 55.64
CA THR A 1080 24.26 65.95 56.49
C THR A 1080 24.48 64.55 55.92
N GLY A 1081 25.68 63.98 56.13
CA GLY A 1081 26.02 62.64 55.65
C GLY A 1081 26.93 61.85 56.58
N ALA A 1082 26.81 60.54 56.49
CA ALA A 1082 27.74 59.49 56.93
C ALA A 1082 27.31 58.22 56.14
N ASP A 1083 28.14 57.46 55.43
CA ASP A 1083 29.54 57.05 55.58
C ASP A 1083 29.82 56.10 56.77
N ALA A 1084 29.62 54.80 56.49
CA ALA A 1084 30.45 53.67 56.93
C ALA A 1084 30.07 52.43 56.10
N GLY A 1085 30.98 51.55 55.67
CA GLY A 1085 32.43 51.58 55.82
C GLY A 1085 33.11 50.42 55.07
N THR A 1086 34.44 50.40 55.04
CA THR A 1086 35.25 49.45 54.26
C THR A 1086 35.44 48.08 54.90
N GLY A 1087 35.60 47.04 54.07
CA GLY A 1087 36.11 45.72 54.45
C GLY A 1087 35.97 44.72 53.30
N GLY A 1088 36.87 43.75 53.10
CA GLY A 1088 38.14 43.50 53.79
C GLY A 1088 38.81 42.22 53.25
N ASP A 1089 40.12 42.27 53.02
CA ASP A 1089 40.91 41.24 52.32
C ASP A 1089 41.12 39.92 53.10
N ALA A 1090 41.31 38.83 52.34
CA ALA A 1090 41.94 37.52 52.64
C ALA A 1090 41.45 36.62 53.81
N GLY A 1091 41.35 35.31 53.53
CA GLY A 1091 41.26 34.28 54.59
C GLY A 1091 41.06 32.81 54.20
N ILE A 1092 42.13 32.13 53.72
CA ILE A 1092 42.61 30.77 54.16
C ILE A 1092 41.56 29.61 54.12
N ASP A 1093 41.55 28.65 53.18
CA ASP A 1093 42.55 27.58 52.85
C ASP A 1093 42.19 26.17 53.42
N SER A 1094 42.04 25.15 52.55
CA SER A 1094 42.74 23.83 52.65
C SER A 1094 42.27 22.73 51.65
N ASP A 1095 43.22 22.25 50.84
CA ASP A 1095 43.46 20.89 50.29
C ASP A 1095 42.34 19.98 49.73
N ALA A 1096 42.29 19.85 48.39
CA ALA A 1096 42.70 18.67 47.58
C ALA A 1096 42.24 18.86 46.10
N GLY A 1097 42.93 18.52 45.00
CA GLY A 1097 44.19 17.79 44.76
C GLY A 1097 43.93 16.44 44.04
N GLY A 1098 44.45 16.10 42.85
CA GLY A 1098 45.31 16.80 41.86
C GLY A 1098 45.75 15.81 40.73
N ALA A 1099 46.62 16.25 39.79
CA ALA A 1099 47.20 15.51 38.62
C ALA A 1099 46.28 15.28 37.38
N ASP A 1100 46.75 15.19 36.12
CA ASP A 1100 48.00 15.63 35.44
C ASP A 1100 47.85 15.56 33.88
N ALA A 1101 48.62 16.36 33.11
CA ALA A 1101 48.80 16.39 31.62
C ALA A 1101 47.54 16.56 30.72
N GLY A 1102 47.59 17.09 29.48
CA GLY A 1102 48.66 17.56 28.59
C GLY A 1102 48.49 16.98 27.15
N THR A 1103 48.88 17.60 26.01
CA THR A 1103 49.56 18.87 25.69
C THR A 1103 49.45 19.24 24.18
N GLY A 1104 49.41 20.54 23.83
CA GLY A 1104 49.87 21.11 22.54
C GLY A 1104 48.89 21.09 21.34
N GLY A 1105 49.08 21.92 20.29
CA GLY A 1105 50.02 23.07 20.19
C GLY A 1105 50.31 23.60 18.76
N ASP A 1106 49.90 24.85 18.50
CA ASP A 1106 50.45 25.88 17.58
C ASP A 1106 50.59 25.70 16.03
N VAL A 1107 50.54 26.87 15.35
CA VAL A 1107 50.95 27.21 13.96
C VAL A 1107 50.08 26.69 12.78
N GLY A 1108 49.66 27.48 11.78
CA GLY A 1108 49.75 28.94 11.55
C GLY A 1108 50.07 29.35 10.10
N ASP A 1109 49.51 30.49 9.63
CA ASP A 1109 49.88 31.31 8.43
C ASP A 1109 49.90 30.63 7.03
N GLY A 1110 49.29 31.11 5.94
CA GLY A 1110 48.50 32.32 5.69
C GLY A 1110 48.97 33.07 4.41
N THR A 1111 48.09 33.31 3.42
CA THR A 1111 48.30 34.22 2.26
C THR A 1111 46.98 34.49 1.51
N GLY A 1112 46.81 35.65 0.84
CA GLY A 1112 45.94 35.69 -0.37
C GLY A 1112 45.02 36.90 -0.68
N ASN A 1113 45.15 38.07 -0.05
CA ASN A 1113 44.30 39.25 -0.33
C ASN A 1113 44.30 39.75 -1.80
N VAL A 1114 43.10 39.92 -2.40
CA VAL A 1114 42.57 41.01 -3.27
C VAL A 1114 41.06 40.69 -3.50
N ASP A 1115 40.03 41.54 -3.55
CA ASP A 1115 39.60 42.89 -3.11
C ASP A 1115 38.37 43.27 -4.01
N GLN A 1116 37.44 44.09 -3.51
CA GLN A 1116 36.26 44.72 -4.18
C GLN A 1116 35.03 43.81 -4.48
N ASN A 1117 33.79 44.02 -3.98
CA ASN A 1117 32.94 45.22 -3.69
C ASN A 1117 32.19 45.73 -4.96
N ALA A 1118 30.87 46.02 -5.01
CA ALA A 1118 29.75 46.06 -4.04
C ALA A 1118 28.55 45.22 -4.57
N GLY A 1119 27.37 44.99 -3.94
CA GLY A 1119 26.45 45.86 -3.19
C GLY A 1119 25.60 46.74 -4.14
N ALA A 1120 24.28 46.99 -3.97
CA ALA A 1120 23.21 46.46 -3.11
C ALA A 1120 21.86 47.08 -3.60
N ALA A 1121 20.68 46.59 -3.14
CA ALA A 1121 19.34 47.23 -3.28
C ALA A 1121 18.75 47.31 -4.73
N ASP A 1122 17.44 47.51 -5.01
CA ASP A 1122 16.15 47.25 -4.32
C ASP A 1122 14.98 47.56 -5.32
N GLU A 1123 13.74 47.15 -4.99
CA GLU A 1123 12.43 47.44 -5.61
C GLU A 1123 12.12 47.04 -7.09
N GLY A 1124 10.84 46.72 -7.36
CA GLY A 1124 10.22 47.03 -8.67
C GLY A 1124 9.27 46.00 -9.30
N CYS A 1125 7.97 46.03 -8.98
CA CYS A 1125 6.93 45.28 -9.73
C CYS A 1125 6.62 45.92 -11.11
N GLY A 1126 6.19 45.12 -12.11
CA GLY A 1126 5.57 45.68 -13.33
C GLY A 1126 5.32 44.72 -14.50
N CYS A 1127 4.09 44.24 -14.66
CA CYS A 1127 3.64 43.54 -15.87
C CYS A 1127 3.13 44.52 -16.94
N SER A 1128 3.44 44.28 -18.22
CA SER A 1128 2.63 44.79 -19.35
C SER A 1128 2.93 44.02 -20.64
N SER A 1129 1.90 43.85 -21.48
CA SER A 1129 1.96 43.10 -22.74
C SER A 1129 2.09 44.01 -23.97
N THR A 1130 2.58 43.44 -25.08
CA THR A 1130 2.22 43.89 -26.44
C THR A 1130 2.11 42.68 -27.38
N SER A 1131 0.97 42.54 -28.04
CA SER A 1131 0.70 41.58 -29.11
C SER A 1131 1.17 42.09 -30.47
N ASP A 1132 1.49 41.18 -31.41
CA ASP A 1132 1.23 41.43 -32.83
C ASP A 1132 1.09 40.11 -33.62
N SER A 1133 0.02 40.00 -34.43
CA SER A 1133 -0.26 38.85 -35.33
C SER A 1133 0.09 39.22 -36.78
N PRO A 1134 0.25 38.25 -37.71
CA PRO A 1134 -0.82 38.08 -38.69
C PRO A 1134 -1.02 36.69 -39.34
N ALA A 1135 -2.31 36.30 -39.44
CA ALA A 1135 -3.02 35.65 -40.56
C ALA A 1135 -2.35 34.56 -41.47
N PRO A 1136 -3.00 33.39 -41.66
CA PRO A 1136 -2.62 32.37 -42.66
C PRO A 1136 -3.09 32.69 -44.10
N GLY A 1137 -2.41 32.11 -45.09
CA GLY A 1137 -2.68 32.28 -46.53
C GLY A 1137 -3.43 31.10 -47.19
N ASN A 1138 -4.18 31.36 -48.27
CA ASN A 1138 -5.14 30.42 -48.87
C ASN A 1138 -4.60 29.49 -49.97
N ALA A 1139 -4.87 28.18 -49.81
CA ALA A 1139 -5.42 27.21 -50.80
C ALA A 1139 -4.71 26.87 -52.14
N VAL A 1140 -4.94 25.63 -52.64
CA VAL A 1140 -5.69 25.31 -53.91
C VAL A 1140 -5.62 23.81 -54.32
N TYR A 1141 -6.79 23.15 -54.38
CA TYR A 1141 -7.24 22.01 -55.24
C TYR A 1141 -6.38 20.76 -55.54
N LEU A 1142 -6.86 19.58 -55.08
CA LEU A 1142 -7.40 18.42 -55.87
C LEU A 1142 -7.94 17.31 -54.90
N GLY A 1143 -8.76 16.31 -55.28
CA GLY A 1143 -9.67 16.14 -56.44
C GLY A 1143 -10.02 14.67 -56.77
N LEU A 1144 -11.33 14.33 -56.89
CA LEU A 1144 -11.96 12.99 -57.16
C LEU A 1144 -11.86 11.97 -55.99
N VAL A 1145 -12.90 11.32 -55.44
CA VAL A 1145 -14.35 11.05 -55.71
C VAL A 1145 -14.70 9.80 -56.53
N VAL A 1146 -15.03 8.69 -55.83
CA VAL A 1146 -16.10 7.71 -56.11
C VAL A 1146 -16.58 7.12 -54.75
N LEU A 1147 -17.68 7.54 -54.11
CA LEU A 1147 -19.11 7.15 -54.27
C LEU A 1147 -19.46 5.65 -54.08
N GLY A 1148 -20.12 5.29 -52.96
CA GLY A 1148 -20.40 3.89 -52.58
C GLY A 1148 -21.69 3.52 -51.80
N LEU A 1149 -22.61 4.46 -51.54
CA LEU A 1149 -24.01 4.23 -51.10
C LEU A 1149 -24.33 3.30 -49.88
N ALA A 1150 -24.45 3.93 -48.72
CA ALA A 1150 -25.55 3.82 -47.73
C ALA A 1150 -26.41 2.54 -47.61
N GLY A 1151 -26.46 1.97 -46.39
CA GLY A 1151 -27.53 1.09 -45.91
C GLY A 1151 -27.92 1.42 -44.47
N ALA A 1152 -29.18 1.77 -44.22
CA ALA A 1152 -29.67 2.19 -42.89
C ALA A 1152 -30.80 1.29 -42.38
N ARG A 1153 -30.84 0.99 -41.06
CA ARG A 1153 -32.04 1.13 -40.18
C ARG A 1153 -31.90 0.56 -38.75
N LEU A 1154 -32.26 1.43 -37.79
CA LEU A 1154 -33.15 1.18 -36.63
C LEU A 1154 -32.92 -0.01 -35.67
N ARG A 1155 -32.60 0.36 -34.40
CA ARG A 1155 -33.28 -0.05 -33.15
C ARG A 1155 -33.79 -1.50 -33.02
N ARG A 1156 -33.26 -2.22 -32.01
CA ARG A 1156 -33.93 -2.32 -30.70
C ARG A 1156 -33.07 -2.98 -29.61
N ARG A 1157 -33.35 -2.57 -28.37
CA ARG A 1157 -33.01 -3.26 -27.10
C ARG A 1157 -33.14 -4.79 -27.20
N ARG A 1158 -32.20 -5.51 -26.59
CA ARG A 1158 -32.46 -5.87 -25.19
C ARG A 1158 -31.72 -4.88 -24.29
#